data_AF-A0A7X7E174-F1
#
_entry.id   AF-A0A7X7E174-F1
#
_cell.length_a   1.000
_cell.length_b   1.000
_cell.length_c   1.000
_cell.angle_alpha   90.00
_cell.angle_beta   90.00
_cell.angle_gamma   90.00
#
_symmetry.space_group_name_H-M   'P 1'
#
loop_
_entity.id
_entity.type
_entity.pdbx_description
1 polymer ?
#
loop_
_entity_poly.entity_id
_entity_poly.type
_entity_poly.pdbx_seq_one_letter_code
_entity_poly.pdbx_strand_id
1 'polypeptide(L)'
;MLEKSLIAISFFSIVIICKPINLFCDNAVAKRVSFWFIDTCLEGGILTSYPATSTIEIVKDEVKARDNVLKFKLDDRDYSGVEIIPGDSNFVDLSQIRYKGAIRFWVRGLLGGESFSIGLMDYGVSGLDKAEVRVRSKNHFKISKQWQQVVLPLSSFPDEGERWLQKNNCQEYAHIDWKRIFTFKISADKEENIGRSENRIATIFLDEIEVIDNAGDHRPVVNSWRLLEDTVSGPEFLYGSSDNVITTFIDSQIRPLTSFYTYGGMTDYSVKKTSFERSVVLAGYFADNEWSGITICQGKSVDVAPYRDSGALEFRVRGEYGGEIFTIGLLDDESDGLERKVQTRLPSRQFVKVTTEWQTVRVPFCEFNDAGRWWHSEAHYEALGTMDWNHITEVRFSTDKLGNREISDMGKKPVRIYFADIKLVKKTDVFRNEKFWSTFKSDLPDKMICQFEEPDMEKYWTKNICSKTMMEIGTGYNEINASRAAKIDYRIALFGSAAFSFDGVDSVGRNWNGFSGIKFDFYCSEPAQSCMVMITDSTNEAWCSVFDVKKGWQQVVVDFRTFKLYEWWQPDNVVINRKMDMGWVNSIDFRPGVNGAKGTLMVDNIRVTNSASELSSDCSRLKINQVGYLPDYLKMFVIADSVSKGFGLLDTNGFLVYNGKLRSKGFWNGSSENLKVGDFSSVKQTGKYQIVIQESGDKEEIVIDENPYRNLLDAAVKAFYFQRISTELSPENAGIWARKAGIPDTACPLHVTAGRSGCLDVSGGWMDAGDYGKYIVNAGITVGTLLALYELFPACIHDSLNIPESKNGISDLLDEVRYEIEWMKKMQDKDGGVFFKVGSLKWDGFIQPHEVENSRYVMGKSTTSTLNFAAVMAMVARIYKFDKFFSNDCRKRAMSAWNWAQKNPSVQEPPENGGTGLYEDTRYTDEFFWAASELYITTKKNVFSEYLRANTAINKVRECASWNDVRNLGWYSLVSHFNNRQFDIVSIGSHQIIAVADTMLKLSDSLAYRLPAEVFMWGSNSDFLNRAILMLYAHKLTNQKKYLEGALGVTDYILGMNATGFCYVTGFGKNSPLQPHHRAMASDGVDAPYPGFVVGGPNSDRQDEMSNEPGVSYPNKEPARAYIDRMAAYACNEVAINWNAALVFVLGYLNSVCK
;
A
#
# COMPACT_ATOMS: atom_id res chain seq x y z
N MET A 1 71.48 5.85 3.58
CA MET A 1 70.46 6.86 3.21
C MET A 1 69.20 6.18 2.64
N LEU A 2 68.60 5.26 3.39
CA LEU A 2 67.29 4.65 3.09
C LEU A 2 66.65 4.22 4.43
N GLU A 3 66.64 5.15 5.39
CA GLU A 3 65.78 5.11 6.57
C GLU A 3 65.01 6.43 6.52
N LYS A 4 63.82 6.41 5.92
CA LYS A 4 62.71 7.37 6.04
C LYS A 4 61.79 7.19 4.83
N SER A 5 60.83 6.28 4.95
CA SER A 5 59.51 6.29 4.30
C SER A 5 58.75 5.04 4.73
N LEU A 6 58.39 4.99 6.01
CA LEU A 6 57.55 3.96 6.62
C LEU A 6 56.33 4.69 7.17
N ILE A 7 55.29 4.87 6.35
CA ILE A 7 53.96 5.25 6.80
C ILE A 7 52.92 4.46 5.98
N ALA A 8 52.12 3.69 6.73
CA ALA A 8 50.79 3.17 6.43
C ALA A 8 50.63 2.11 5.33
N ILE A 9 50.97 0.85 5.65
CA ILE A 9 50.23 -0.33 5.17
C ILE A 9 50.23 -1.38 6.29
N SER A 10 49.07 -1.64 6.90
CA SER A 10 48.86 -2.79 7.78
C SER A 10 48.37 -3.99 6.96
N PHE A 11 49.29 -4.69 6.28
CA PHE A 11 49.07 -6.05 5.79
C PHE A 11 50.01 -6.98 6.56
N PHE A 12 49.45 -7.93 7.30
CA PHE A 12 50.24 -9.01 7.90
C PHE A 12 50.65 -9.98 6.79
N SER A 13 51.85 -9.79 6.20
CA SER A 13 52.44 -10.77 5.29
C SER A 13 53.13 -11.87 6.09
N ILE A 14 52.65 -13.11 5.99
CA ILE A 14 53.34 -14.29 6.53
C ILE A 14 54.29 -14.80 5.43
N VAL A 15 55.59 -14.78 5.69
CA VAL A 15 56.63 -15.32 4.79
C VAL A 15 57.05 -16.69 5.30
N ILE A 16 56.85 -17.75 4.52
CA ILE A 16 57.30 -19.12 4.82
C ILE A 16 58.43 -19.48 3.84
N ILE A 17 59.60 -19.90 4.33
CA ILE A 17 60.77 -20.28 3.53
C ILE A 17 61.02 -21.79 3.73
N CYS A 18 61.00 -22.58 2.65
CA CYS A 18 61.31 -24.02 2.63
C CYS A 18 62.59 -24.30 1.82
N LYS A 19 63.24 -25.47 2.04
CA LYS A 19 64.54 -25.89 1.46
C LYS A 19 64.37 -26.85 0.26
N PRO A 20 65.38 -26.96 -0.63
CA PRO A 20 65.23 -27.61 -1.95
C PRO A 20 65.36 -29.13 -1.92
N ILE A 21 64.59 -29.81 -2.78
CA ILE A 21 64.81 -31.19 -3.23
C ILE A 21 64.65 -31.24 -4.75
N ASN A 22 65.70 -31.68 -5.45
CA ASN A 22 65.69 -31.92 -6.90
C ASN A 22 64.91 -33.20 -7.24
N LEU A 23 63.87 -33.11 -8.06
CA LEU A 23 63.28 -34.26 -8.74
C LEU A 23 63.06 -33.95 -10.23
N PHE A 24 63.89 -34.56 -11.07
CA PHE A 24 63.60 -34.74 -12.50
C PHE A 24 62.75 -36.01 -12.66
N CYS A 25 61.69 -35.92 -13.46
CA CYS A 25 61.13 -37.11 -14.12
C CYS A 25 60.46 -36.72 -15.45
N ASP A 26 60.84 -37.44 -16.51
CA ASP A 26 60.38 -37.32 -17.89
C ASP A 26 59.29 -38.37 -18.17
N ASN A 27 58.13 -37.95 -18.70
CA ASN A 27 57.49 -38.50 -19.90
C ASN A 27 56.02 -38.05 -20.08
N ALA A 28 55.70 -37.65 -21.33
CA ALA A 28 54.39 -37.62 -22.03
C ALA A 28 53.70 -36.26 -22.37
N VAL A 29 53.61 -36.04 -23.71
CA VAL A 29 52.60 -35.33 -24.55
C VAL A 29 52.39 -33.81 -24.42
N ALA A 30 52.71 -33.16 -23.31
CA ALA A 30 52.75 -31.69 -23.24
C ALA A 30 54.02 -31.24 -22.52
N LYS A 31 54.78 -30.30 -23.09
CA LYS A 31 56.03 -29.83 -22.48
C LYS A 31 55.67 -28.85 -21.36
N ARG A 32 56.08 -29.14 -20.12
CA ARG A 32 55.91 -28.25 -18.96
C ARG A 32 56.76 -26.99 -19.16
N VAL A 33 56.15 -25.82 -19.02
CA VAL A 33 56.77 -24.50 -19.29
C VAL A 33 57.13 -23.78 -17.99
N SER A 34 56.26 -23.82 -16.99
CA SER A 34 56.48 -23.24 -15.67
C SER A 34 55.57 -23.92 -14.64
N PHE A 35 55.88 -23.79 -13.34
CA PHE A 35 55.01 -24.22 -12.25
C PHE A 35 54.90 -23.11 -11.20
N TRP A 36 53.70 -22.92 -10.66
CA TRP A 36 53.45 -22.02 -9.54
C TRP A 36 53.30 -22.78 -8.22
N PHE A 37 52.92 -24.07 -8.27
CA PHE A 37 52.86 -24.94 -7.08
C PHE A 37 52.94 -26.43 -7.46
N ILE A 38 53.87 -27.18 -6.86
CA ILE A 38 53.96 -28.66 -6.89
C ILE A 38 54.51 -29.10 -5.54
N ASP A 39 53.77 -29.91 -4.77
CA ASP A 39 54.09 -30.65 -3.52
C ASP A 39 54.92 -29.94 -2.41
N THR A 40 56.00 -29.22 -2.74
CA THR A 40 56.88 -28.53 -1.79
C THR A 40 57.41 -27.18 -2.30
N CYS A 41 57.16 -26.77 -3.54
CA CYS A 41 57.79 -25.57 -4.10
C CYS A 41 56.90 -24.33 -4.04
N LEU A 42 57.08 -23.52 -2.98
CA LEU A 42 56.98 -22.06 -2.97
C LEU A 42 58.33 -21.49 -2.51
N GLU A 43 59.43 -21.94 -3.12
CA GLU A 43 60.77 -21.53 -2.70
C GLU A 43 60.98 -20.03 -3.01
N GLY A 44 60.81 -19.15 -2.01
CA GLY A 44 60.87 -17.68 -2.13
C GLY A 44 59.55 -16.97 -2.47
N GLY A 45 58.44 -17.70 -2.57
CA GLY A 45 57.16 -17.16 -3.06
C GLY A 45 56.45 -16.26 -2.05
N ILE A 46 55.74 -15.23 -2.53
CA ILE A 46 54.93 -14.33 -1.70
C ILE A 46 53.46 -14.72 -1.87
N LEU A 47 52.79 -14.95 -0.75
CA LEU A 47 51.34 -15.14 -0.66
C LEU A 47 50.72 -13.90 -0.02
N THR A 48 49.78 -13.27 -0.71
CA THR A 48 48.98 -12.18 -0.16
C THR A 48 47.51 -12.59 -0.15
N SER A 49 46.76 -12.17 0.85
CA SER A 49 45.32 -12.38 0.93
C SER A 49 44.59 -11.10 1.33
N TYR A 50 43.37 -10.94 0.83
CA TYR A 50 42.47 -9.84 1.19
C TYR A 50 41.00 -10.30 1.12
N PRO A 51 40.09 -9.69 1.88
CA PRO A 51 40.36 -8.95 3.13
C PRO A 51 41.03 -9.87 4.17
N ALA A 52 41.35 -9.35 5.36
CA ALA A 52 42.10 -10.09 6.40
C ALA A 52 41.46 -11.43 6.84
N THR A 53 40.18 -11.63 6.55
CA THR A 53 39.43 -12.86 6.83
C THR A 53 39.66 -13.97 5.79
N SER A 54 40.20 -13.64 4.62
CA SER A 54 40.60 -14.60 3.60
C SER A 54 42.01 -15.11 3.89
N THR A 55 42.22 -16.42 3.76
CA THR A 55 43.50 -17.06 4.09
C THR A 55 43.89 -18.10 3.04
N ILE A 56 45.19 -18.28 2.85
CA ILE A 56 45.76 -19.42 2.15
C ILE A 56 46.67 -20.20 3.10
N GLU A 57 46.53 -21.52 3.12
CA GLU A 57 47.35 -22.43 3.93
C GLU A 57 47.75 -23.67 3.11
N ILE A 58 48.99 -24.14 3.29
CA ILE A 58 49.42 -25.46 2.79
C ILE A 58 48.97 -26.49 3.82
N VAL A 59 48.14 -27.45 3.39
CA VAL A 59 47.60 -28.47 4.28
C VAL A 59 47.73 -29.85 3.67
N LYS A 60 47.68 -30.88 4.52
CA LYS A 60 47.39 -32.24 4.08
C LYS A 60 45.89 -32.39 3.88
N ASP A 61 45.50 -32.92 2.74
CA ASP A 61 44.09 -33.17 2.46
C ASP A 61 43.70 -34.61 2.88
N GLU A 62 42.72 -34.72 3.78
CA GLU A 62 42.25 -36.02 4.32
C GLU A 62 41.52 -36.87 3.27
N VAL A 63 41.07 -36.26 2.17
CA VAL A 63 40.50 -36.94 1.01
C VAL A 63 41.64 -37.54 0.17
N LYS A 64 42.23 -38.63 0.67
CA LYS A 64 43.39 -39.38 0.15
C LYS A 64 43.60 -39.28 -1.37
N ALA A 65 44.61 -38.50 -1.78
CA ALA A 65 45.36 -38.69 -3.03
C ALA A 65 46.66 -37.84 -3.13
N ARG A 66 46.79 -36.74 -2.37
CA ARG A 66 47.93 -35.80 -2.47
C ARG A 66 48.43 -35.32 -1.11
N ASP A 67 49.74 -35.19 -0.96
CA ASP A 67 50.38 -34.98 0.35
C ASP A 67 50.38 -33.52 0.81
N ASN A 68 50.54 -32.53 -0.09
CA ASN A 68 50.55 -31.10 0.24
C ASN A 68 49.76 -30.29 -0.79
N VAL A 69 48.64 -29.67 -0.36
CA VAL A 69 47.75 -28.90 -1.24
C VAL A 69 47.55 -27.46 -0.75
N LEU A 70 47.24 -26.55 -1.66
CA LEU A 70 46.86 -25.17 -1.31
C LEU A 70 45.38 -25.09 -0.98
N LYS A 71 45.06 -24.72 0.26
CA LYS A 71 43.69 -24.48 0.72
C LYS A 71 43.42 -22.98 0.80
N PHE A 72 42.47 -22.53 -0.01
CA PHE A 72 41.99 -21.16 -0.07
C PHE A 72 40.70 -21.05 0.74
N LYS A 73 40.64 -20.08 1.63
CA LYS A 73 39.42 -19.63 2.29
C LYS A 73 39.12 -18.23 1.77
N LEU A 74 38.09 -18.10 0.96
CA LEU A 74 37.66 -16.85 0.35
C LEU A 74 36.41 -16.36 1.08
N ASP A 75 36.51 -15.18 1.69
CA ASP A 75 35.36 -14.54 2.33
C ASP A 75 34.44 -13.95 1.26
N ASP A 76 33.22 -14.45 1.16
CA ASP A 76 32.29 -13.97 0.15
C ASP A 76 31.48 -12.75 0.64
N ARG A 77 31.72 -12.23 1.86
CA ARG A 77 31.09 -10.98 2.36
C ARG A 77 31.71 -9.73 1.73
N ASP A 78 32.88 -9.86 1.14
CA ASP A 78 33.62 -8.80 0.46
C ASP A 78 34.28 -9.38 -0.81
N TYR A 79 34.91 -8.53 -1.60
CA TYR A 79 35.80 -8.97 -2.66
C TYR A 79 37.04 -9.60 -2.04
N SER A 80 37.13 -10.93 -2.15
CA SER A 80 38.24 -11.68 -1.60
C SER A 80 39.21 -12.14 -2.67
N GLY A 81 40.49 -12.18 -2.34
CA GLY A 81 41.50 -12.68 -3.26
C GLY A 81 42.75 -13.15 -2.56
N VAL A 82 43.44 -14.05 -3.23
CA VAL A 82 44.71 -14.62 -2.84
C VAL A 82 45.64 -14.63 -4.04
N GLU A 83 46.82 -14.05 -3.88
CA GLU A 83 47.84 -13.99 -4.92
C GLU A 83 48.98 -14.97 -4.61
N ILE A 84 49.45 -15.64 -5.66
CA ILE A 84 50.59 -16.55 -5.64
C ILE A 84 51.67 -15.95 -6.53
N ILE A 85 52.80 -15.61 -5.91
CA ILE A 85 53.99 -15.09 -6.60
C ILE A 85 55.07 -16.18 -6.54
N PRO A 86 55.59 -16.67 -7.69
CA PRO A 86 56.69 -17.62 -7.72
C PRO A 86 57.97 -17.00 -7.16
N GLY A 87 58.76 -17.78 -6.41
CA GLY A 87 59.80 -17.24 -5.56
C GLY A 87 61.16 -16.96 -6.18
N ASP A 88 61.39 -17.35 -7.44
CA ASP A 88 62.63 -17.08 -8.15
C ASP A 88 62.74 -15.64 -8.70
N SER A 89 61.79 -14.75 -8.37
CA SER A 89 61.74 -13.34 -8.84
C SER A 89 61.66 -13.15 -10.37
N ASN A 90 61.58 -14.24 -11.14
CA ASN A 90 61.55 -14.23 -12.59
C ASN A 90 60.11 -14.31 -13.11
N PHE A 91 59.77 -13.42 -14.03
CA PHE A 91 58.51 -13.46 -14.77
C PHE A 91 58.50 -14.61 -15.80
N VAL A 92 57.31 -15.11 -16.13
CA VAL A 92 57.11 -16.16 -17.13
C VAL A 92 56.68 -15.53 -18.45
N ASP A 93 57.45 -15.80 -19.52
CA ASP A 93 57.05 -15.43 -20.88
C ASP A 93 56.05 -16.45 -21.44
N LEU A 94 54.77 -16.08 -21.43
CA LEU A 94 53.69 -16.87 -21.97
C LEU A 94 53.33 -16.48 -23.41
N SER A 95 53.96 -15.44 -23.98
CA SER A 95 53.61 -14.89 -25.30
C SER A 95 53.73 -15.93 -26.42
N GLN A 96 54.74 -16.81 -26.36
CA GLN A 96 55.01 -17.82 -27.38
C GLN A 96 54.04 -19.01 -27.36
N ILE A 97 53.34 -19.20 -26.24
CA ILE A 97 52.38 -20.31 -26.05
C ILE A 97 50.95 -19.83 -25.82
N ARG A 98 50.70 -18.52 -25.92
CA ARG A 98 49.43 -17.84 -25.64
C ARG A 98 48.19 -18.51 -26.23
N TYR A 99 48.31 -19.05 -27.45
CA TYR A 99 47.21 -19.65 -28.19
C TYR A 99 47.23 -21.18 -28.25
N LYS A 100 48.30 -21.81 -27.74
CA LYS A 100 48.50 -23.27 -27.77
C LYS A 100 48.75 -23.91 -26.40
N GLY A 101 48.94 -23.08 -25.37
CA GLY A 101 49.22 -23.48 -24.00
C GLY A 101 48.00 -23.36 -23.10
N ALA A 102 48.11 -23.95 -21.92
CA ALA A 102 47.06 -23.95 -20.90
C ALA A 102 47.67 -23.91 -19.49
N ILE A 103 46.87 -23.45 -18.53
CA ILE A 103 47.11 -23.66 -17.10
C ILE A 103 46.44 -24.99 -16.74
N ARG A 104 47.24 -25.94 -16.27
CA ARG A 104 46.77 -27.22 -15.75
C ARG A 104 46.90 -27.21 -14.24
N PHE A 105 45.86 -27.62 -13.55
CA PHE A 105 45.85 -27.76 -12.10
C PHE A 105 44.77 -28.76 -11.69
N TRP A 106 44.90 -29.28 -10.49
CA TRP A 106 43.83 -30.02 -9.85
C TRP A 106 43.05 -29.12 -8.92
N VAL A 107 41.74 -29.36 -8.83
CA VAL A 107 40.85 -28.59 -7.96
C VAL A 107 39.80 -29.49 -7.31
N ARG A 108 39.43 -29.14 -6.08
CA ARG A 108 38.15 -29.55 -5.49
C ARG A 108 37.63 -28.49 -4.54
N GLY A 109 36.33 -28.50 -4.31
CA GLY A 109 35.67 -27.73 -3.27
C GLY A 109 35.56 -28.52 -1.97
N LEU A 110 35.35 -27.83 -0.85
CA LEU A 110 34.95 -28.47 0.40
C LEU A 110 33.53 -29.05 0.30
N LEU A 111 32.64 -28.33 -0.37
CA LEU A 111 31.21 -28.62 -0.47
C LEU A 111 30.76 -28.90 -1.91
N GLY A 112 31.56 -28.55 -2.91
CA GLY A 112 31.23 -28.73 -4.32
C GLY A 112 30.24 -27.67 -4.81
N GLY A 113 30.47 -27.14 -6.00
CA GLY A 113 29.68 -26.04 -6.58
C GLY A 113 30.12 -24.64 -6.15
N GLU A 114 31.24 -24.50 -5.46
CA GLU A 114 31.93 -23.22 -5.27
C GLU A 114 32.26 -22.58 -6.64
N SER A 115 32.40 -21.26 -6.69
CA SER A 115 32.78 -20.46 -7.85
C SER A 115 33.89 -19.50 -7.43
N PHE A 116 34.83 -19.25 -8.34
CA PHE A 116 35.93 -18.33 -8.12
C PHE A 116 36.47 -17.86 -9.46
N SER A 117 37.19 -16.75 -9.47
CA SER A 117 37.93 -16.26 -10.62
C SER A 117 39.40 -16.67 -10.53
N ILE A 118 39.96 -17.03 -11.68
CA ILE A 118 41.38 -17.28 -11.88
C ILE A 118 41.94 -16.07 -12.60
N GLY A 119 42.90 -15.39 -11.98
CA GLY A 119 43.57 -14.20 -12.50
C GLY A 119 45.03 -14.48 -12.87
N LEU A 120 45.49 -13.85 -13.94
CA LEU A 120 46.90 -13.68 -14.28
C LEU A 120 47.24 -12.19 -14.22
N MET A 121 48.34 -11.85 -13.57
CA MET A 121 48.83 -10.48 -13.55
C MET A 121 50.23 -10.38 -14.14
N ASP A 122 50.47 -9.33 -14.90
CA ASP A 122 51.83 -8.99 -15.33
C ASP A 122 52.65 -8.31 -14.22
N TYR A 123 53.92 -8.04 -14.54
CA TYR A 123 54.84 -7.35 -13.64
C TYR A 123 54.61 -5.83 -13.55
N GLY A 124 53.80 -5.24 -14.44
CA GLY A 124 53.69 -3.78 -14.59
C GLY A 124 54.99 -3.10 -15.03
N VAL A 125 54.97 -1.76 -15.10
CA VAL A 125 56.13 -0.95 -15.58
C VAL A 125 57.24 -0.87 -14.52
N SER A 126 56.95 -1.18 -13.25
CA SER A 126 57.91 -1.13 -12.13
C SER A 126 57.59 -2.06 -10.94
N GLY A 127 56.78 -3.11 -11.14
CA GLY A 127 56.17 -3.87 -10.03
C GLY A 127 54.91 -3.20 -9.46
N LEU A 128 54.69 -1.93 -9.78
CA LEU A 128 53.50 -1.13 -9.54
C LEU A 128 52.61 -1.12 -10.81
N ASP A 129 51.31 -0.87 -10.63
CA ASP A 129 50.32 -0.76 -11.71
C ASP A 129 50.26 -2.01 -12.60
N LYS A 130 50.07 -3.18 -11.98
CA LYS A 130 49.93 -4.47 -12.67
C LYS A 130 48.58 -4.57 -13.40
N ALA A 131 48.57 -5.14 -14.60
CA ALA A 131 47.34 -5.48 -15.29
C ALA A 131 46.90 -6.91 -14.94
N GLU A 132 45.68 -7.08 -14.45
CA GLU A 132 45.06 -8.36 -14.12
C GLU A 132 44.03 -8.79 -15.16
N VAL A 133 44.26 -9.93 -15.82
CA VAL A 133 43.25 -10.59 -16.66
C VAL A 133 42.69 -11.79 -15.92
N ARG A 134 41.36 -11.93 -15.87
CA ARG A 134 40.70 -12.97 -15.08
C ARG A 134 39.59 -13.68 -15.82
N VAL A 135 39.36 -14.93 -15.46
CA VAL A 135 38.27 -15.77 -15.97
C VAL A 135 37.51 -16.42 -14.82
N ARG A 136 36.19 -16.56 -14.95
CA ARG A 136 35.32 -17.14 -13.90
C ARG A 136 35.22 -18.65 -14.06
N SER A 137 35.48 -19.41 -12.99
CA SER A 137 35.47 -20.88 -13.01
C SER A 137 34.13 -21.44 -13.49
N LYS A 138 33.00 -20.88 -13.03
CA LYS A 138 31.64 -21.30 -13.44
C LYS A 138 31.36 -21.27 -14.95
N ASN A 139 32.12 -20.47 -15.70
CA ASN A 139 31.98 -20.37 -17.16
C ASN A 139 32.77 -21.48 -17.89
N HIS A 140 33.70 -22.15 -17.21
CA HIS A 140 34.62 -23.11 -17.82
C HIS A 140 34.49 -24.53 -17.25
N PHE A 141 34.26 -24.67 -15.94
CA PHE A 141 34.14 -25.96 -15.27
C PHE A 141 33.29 -25.87 -13.99
N LYS A 142 32.70 -26.99 -13.56
CA LYS A 142 31.97 -27.08 -12.28
C LYS A 142 32.88 -27.66 -11.22
N ILE A 143 32.93 -27.05 -10.03
CA ILE A 143 33.71 -27.60 -8.91
C ILE A 143 32.96 -28.75 -8.27
N SER A 144 33.67 -29.85 -8.01
CA SER A 144 33.13 -31.03 -7.32
C SER A 144 33.78 -31.19 -5.94
N LYS A 145 33.20 -32.04 -5.09
CA LYS A 145 33.82 -32.46 -3.82
C LYS A 145 35.02 -33.39 -4.02
N GLN A 146 35.14 -34.00 -5.19
CA GLN A 146 36.24 -34.89 -5.57
C GLN A 146 37.30 -34.11 -6.36
N TRP A 147 38.56 -34.54 -6.24
CA TRP A 147 39.64 -33.99 -7.04
C TRP A 147 39.38 -34.23 -8.53
N GLN A 148 39.42 -33.14 -9.30
CA GLN A 148 39.34 -33.17 -10.76
C GLN A 148 40.47 -32.36 -11.35
N GLN A 149 40.99 -32.80 -12.50
CA GLN A 149 41.99 -32.07 -13.23
C GLN A 149 41.31 -31.08 -14.17
N VAL A 150 41.76 -29.83 -14.14
CA VAL A 150 41.30 -28.75 -15.00
C VAL A 150 42.45 -28.38 -15.93
N VAL A 151 42.13 -28.26 -17.21
CA VAL A 151 43.01 -27.69 -18.24
C VAL A 151 42.31 -26.44 -18.75
N LEU A 152 42.81 -25.28 -18.35
CA LEU A 152 42.25 -23.98 -18.70
C LEU A 152 43.13 -23.34 -19.79
N PRO A 153 42.68 -23.27 -21.06
CA PRO A 153 43.47 -22.69 -22.14
C PRO A 153 43.86 -21.25 -21.83
N LEU A 154 45.12 -20.88 -22.13
CA LEU A 154 45.54 -19.48 -22.03
C LEU A 154 44.72 -18.58 -22.96
N SER A 155 44.22 -19.14 -24.09
CA SER A 155 43.22 -18.55 -25.00
C SER A 155 41.92 -18.08 -24.32
N SER A 156 41.62 -18.54 -23.10
CA SER A 156 40.41 -18.14 -22.36
C SER A 156 40.56 -16.79 -21.65
N PHE A 157 41.79 -16.36 -21.35
CA PHE A 157 42.04 -15.08 -20.70
C PHE A 157 42.00 -13.95 -21.73
N PRO A 158 41.46 -12.77 -21.39
CA PRO A 158 41.49 -11.60 -22.28
C PRO A 158 42.90 -11.01 -22.42
N ASP A 159 43.12 -10.18 -23.45
CA ASP A 159 44.39 -9.46 -23.66
C ASP A 159 44.42 -8.08 -22.98
N GLU A 160 43.30 -7.64 -22.41
CA GLU A 160 43.17 -6.45 -21.56
C GLU A 160 42.48 -6.83 -20.25
N GLY A 161 42.92 -6.18 -19.18
CA GLY A 161 42.48 -6.46 -17.82
C GLY A 161 42.48 -5.22 -16.94
N GLU A 162 42.12 -5.39 -15.68
CA GLU A 162 42.05 -4.31 -14.71
C GLU A 162 43.46 -3.92 -14.24
N ARG A 163 43.78 -2.63 -14.28
CA ARG A 163 45.02 -2.07 -13.75
C ARG A 163 44.69 -1.04 -12.68
N TRP A 164 45.18 -1.29 -11.47
CA TRP A 164 45.10 -0.31 -10.39
C TRP A 164 46.26 0.68 -10.51
N LEU A 165 45.96 1.96 -10.77
CA LEU A 165 46.95 3.02 -10.78
C LEU A 165 47.16 3.54 -9.36
N GLN A 166 48.21 3.07 -8.69
CA GLN A 166 48.43 3.36 -7.28
C GLN A 166 48.63 4.86 -7.01
N LYS A 167 49.28 5.56 -7.95
CA LYS A 167 49.52 7.02 -7.85
C LYS A 167 48.23 7.84 -7.95
N ASN A 168 47.25 7.35 -8.70
CA ASN A 168 46.02 8.09 -9.01
C ASN A 168 44.83 7.59 -8.17
N ASN A 169 45.03 6.54 -7.36
CA ASN A 169 44.01 5.85 -6.59
C ASN A 169 42.77 5.53 -7.43
N CYS A 170 43.00 5.14 -8.68
CA CYS A 170 41.94 4.85 -9.63
C CYS A 170 42.24 3.55 -10.38
N GLN A 171 41.17 2.92 -10.83
CA GLN A 171 41.24 1.74 -11.67
C GLN A 171 41.12 2.17 -13.13
N GLU A 172 41.92 1.56 -13.99
CA GLU A 172 41.77 1.65 -15.44
C GLU A 172 41.87 0.26 -16.05
N TYR A 173 41.71 0.17 -17.36
CA TYR A 173 42.00 -1.05 -18.12
C TYR A 173 43.33 -0.91 -18.84
N ALA A 174 44.12 -1.98 -18.88
CA ALA A 174 45.39 -2.03 -19.58
C ALA A 174 45.61 -3.38 -20.27
N HIS A 175 46.40 -3.37 -21.35
CA HIS A 175 46.90 -4.59 -21.94
C HIS A 175 47.83 -5.32 -20.99
N ILE A 176 47.66 -6.63 -20.89
CA ILE A 176 48.56 -7.47 -20.12
C ILE A 176 49.84 -7.75 -20.91
N ASP A 177 51.01 -7.57 -20.29
CA ASP A 177 52.29 -7.97 -20.89
C ASP A 177 52.50 -9.48 -20.73
N TRP A 178 52.04 -10.25 -21.73
CA TRP A 178 52.20 -11.71 -21.78
C TRP A 178 53.65 -12.20 -21.75
N LYS A 179 54.65 -11.33 -21.98
CA LYS A 179 56.06 -11.70 -21.83
C LYS A 179 56.53 -11.66 -20.37
N ARG A 180 55.77 -11.00 -19.50
CA ARG A 180 56.14 -10.72 -18.12
C ARG A 180 55.03 -11.08 -17.13
N ILE A 181 54.44 -12.28 -17.27
CA ILE A 181 53.44 -12.78 -16.34
C ILE A 181 54.11 -13.11 -15.00
N PHE A 182 53.59 -12.52 -13.92
CA PHE A 182 54.26 -12.54 -12.62
C PHE A 182 53.40 -13.18 -11.52
N THR A 183 52.07 -13.08 -11.59
CA THR A 183 51.20 -13.51 -10.49
C THR A 183 50.06 -14.40 -10.99
N PHE A 184 49.82 -15.49 -10.27
CA PHE A 184 48.60 -16.28 -10.38
C PHE A 184 47.68 -15.94 -9.21
N LYS A 185 46.43 -15.64 -9.47
CA LYS A 185 45.48 -15.14 -8.47
C LYS A 185 44.22 -15.98 -8.46
N ILE A 186 43.72 -16.26 -7.26
CA ILE A 186 42.39 -16.81 -7.04
C ILE A 186 41.58 -15.77 -6.29
N SER A 187 40.45 -15.36 -6.83
CA SER A 187 39.56 -14.39 -6.18
C SER A 187 38.11 -14.86 -6.19
N ALA A 188 37.30 -14.35 -5.27
CA ALA A 188 35.85 -14.47 -5.34
C ALA A 188 35.24 -13.07 -5.27
N ASP A 189 34.23 -12.83 -6.11
CA ASP A 189 33.41 -11.62 -5.98
C ASP A 189 32.55 -11.72 -4.72
N LYS A 190 32.14 -10.56 -4.17
CA LYS A 190 31.15 -10.50 -3.09
C LYS A 190 29.91 -11.33 -3.49
N GLU A 191 29.48 -12.19 -2.58
CA GLU A 191 28.35 -13.12 -2.68
C GLU A 191 28.49 -14.25 -3.72
N GLU A 192 29.66 -14.40 -4.36
CA GLU A 192 29.85 -15.42 -5.41
C GLU A 192 29.61 -16.87 -4.92
N ASN A 193 29.78 -17.11 -3.61
CA ASN A 193 29.62 -18.42 -2.96
C ASN A 193 28.55 -18.46 -1.87
N ILE A 194 27.63 -17.50 -1.86
CA ILE A 194 26.62 -17.37 -0.80
C ILE A 194 25.76 -18.64 -0.67
N GLY A 195 25.46 -19.01 0.58
CA GLY A 195 24.67 -20.22 0.91
C GLY A 195 25.44 -21.54 0.75
N ARG A 196 26.73 -21.49 0.38
CA ARG A 196 27.57 -22.70 0.34
C ARG A 196 28.03 -23.10 1.73
N SER A 197 28.54 -22.16 2.54
CA SER A 197 28.97 -22.43 3.91
C SER A 197 28.24 -21.54 4.92
N GLU A 198 28.00 -22.06 6.13
CA GLU A 198 27.34 -21.32 7.22
C GLU A 198 28.11 -20.04 7.61
N ASN A 199 29.43 -20.06 7.43
CA ASN A 199 30.31 -18.94 7.81
C ASN A 199 30.62 -17.99 6.66
N ARG A 200 29.99 -18.14 5.48
CA ARG A 200 30.25 -17.29 4.30
C ARG A 200 31.71 -17.29 3.82
N ILE A 201 32.40 -18.41 4.08
CA ILE A 201 33.75 -18.68 3.62
C ILE A 201 33.72 -19.83 2.61
N ALA A 202 34.06 -19.55 1.36
CA ALA A 202 34.25 -20.57 0.33
C ALA A 202 35.62 -21.23 0.51
N THR A 203 35.64 -22.56 0.64
CA THR A 203 36.90 -23.30 0.82
C THR A 203 37.20 -24.15 -0.40
N ILE A 204 38.31 -23.86 -1.07
CA ILE A 204 38.74 -24.52 -2.31
C ILE A 204 40.17 -25.05 -2.12
N PHE A 205 40.45 -26.20 -2.70
CA PHE A 205 41.76 -26.85 -2.66
C PHE A 205 42.33 -26.94 -4.08
N LEU A 206 43.57 -26.48 -4.28
CA LEU A 206 44.30 -26.61 -5.54
C LEU A 206 45.60 -27.37 -5.34
N ASP A 207 46.03 -28.08 -6.39
CA ASP A 207 47.34 -28.72 -6.45
C ASP A 207 47.88 -28.78 -7.89
N GLU A 208 49.19 -28.98 -8.05
CA GLU A 208 49.95 -29.09 -9.30
C GLU A 208 49.62 -27.96 -10.29
N ILE A 209 49.72 -26.71 -9.85
CA ILE A 209 49.46 -25.55 -10.71
C ILE A 209 50.64 -25.34 -11.65
N GLU A 210 50.47 -25.70 -12.91
CA GLU A 210 51.51 -25.66 -13.94
C GLU A 210 51.01 -25.07 -15.26
N VAL A 211 51.94 -24.52 -16.03
CA VAL A 211 51.71 -24.07 -17.39
C VAL A 211 52.30 -25.10 -18.36
N ILE A 212 51.49 -25.54 -19.32
CA ILE A 212 51.87 -26.54 -20.33
C ILE A 212 51.82 -25.95 -21.75
N ASP A 213 52.77 -26.33 -22.60
CA ASP A 213 52.74 -26.10 -24.05
C ASP A 213 52.01 -27.25 -24.74
N ASN A 214 51.11 -26.92 -25.67
CA ASN A 214 50.41 -27.84 -26.57
C ASN A 214 49.20 -28.60 -25.97
N ALA A 215 48.21 -27.86 -25.45
CA ALA A 215 46.98 -28.41 -24.86
C ALA A 215 45.84 -28.73 -25.87
N GLY A 216 46.09 -28.56 -27.17
CA GLY A 216 45.08 -28.65 -28.23
C GLY A 216 44.62 -27.27 -28.72
N ASP A 217 44.24 -27.19 -30.00
CA ASP A 217 43.83 -25.93 -30.67
C ASP A 217 42.44 -25.51 -30.18
N HIS A 218 42.41 -24.77 -29.08
CA HIS A 218 41.19 -24.20 -28.52
C HIS A 218 41.15 -22.71 -28.86
N ARG A 219 40.41 -22.37 -29.93
CA ARG A 219 40.04 -20.98 -30.19
C ARG A 219 39.36 -20.39 -28.95
N PRO A 220 39.63 -19.12 -28.60
CA PRO A 220 38.96 -18.45 -27.49
C PRO A 220 37.46 -18.68 -27.56
N VAL A 221 36.85 -19.20 -26.48
CA VAL A 221 35.39 -19.33 -26.39
C VAL A 221 34.73 -17.95 -26.24
N VAL A 222 35.49 -16.94 -25.82
CA VAL A 222 34.97 -15.62 -25.51
C VAL A 222 35.82 -14.58 -26.24
N ASN A 223 35.40 -14.19 -27.44
CA ASN A 223 35.66 -12.81 -27.82
C ASN A 223 34.86 -11.96 -26.84
N SER A 224 35.50 -11.35 -25.84
CA SER A 224 34.86 -10.24 -25.13
C SER A 224 34.37 -9.28 -26.22
N TRP A 225 33.11 -8.84 -26.14
CA TRP A 225 32.50 -7.97 -27.16
C TRP A 225 33.33 -6.69 -27.45
N ARG A 226 34.27 -6.40 -26.55
CA ARG A 226 35.23 -5.32 -26.53
C ARG A 226 36.34 -5.38 -27.59
N LEU A 227 36.64 -6.54 -28.20
CA LEU A 227 37.66 -6.68 -29.25
C LEU A 227 37.24 -6.12 -30.63
N LEU A 228 36.10 -5.45 -30.72
CA LEU A 228 35.71 -4.71 -31.91
C LEU A 228 36.55 -3.42 -31.97
N GLU A 229 37.46 -3.33 -32.95
CA GLU A 229 38.22 -2.12 -33.31
C GLU A 229 37.28 -1.06 -33.92
N ASP A 230 36.31 -0.58 -33.16
CA ASP A 230 35.35 0.43 -33.60
C ASP A 230 35.89 1.83 -33.25
N THR A 231 35.93 2.72 -34.24
CA THR A 231 36.22 4.15 -34.04
C THR A 231 34.88 4.87 -33.86
N VAL A 232 34.61 5.42 -32.67
CA VAL A 232 33.34 6.11 -32.38
C VAL A 232 33.52 7.61 -32.49
N SER A 233 32.70 8.26 -33.31
CA SER A 233 32.60 9.73 -33.32
C SER A 233 31.95 10.20 -32.02
N GLY A 234 32.64 11.06 -31.27
CA GLY A 234 32.10 11.71 -30.07
C GLY A 234 31.07 12.77 -30.42
N PRO A 235 30.23 13.19 -29.45
CA PRO A 235 29.33 14.31 -29.68
C PRO A 235 30.11 15.63 -29.76
N GLU A 236 29.57 16.61 -30.49
CA GLU A 236 30.15 17.96 -30.56
C GLU A 236 30.21 18.59 -29.16
N PHE A 237 31.36 19.18 -28.82
CA PHE A 237 31.60 19.77 -27.50
C PHE A 237 30.76 21.03 -27.32
N LEU A 238 29.82 21.01 -26.36
CA LEU A 238 29.00 22.17 -26.02
C LEU A 238 29.55 22.86 -24.77
N TYR A 239 29.80 24.17 -24.85
CA TYR A 239 30.12 24.99 -23.67
C TYR A 239 28.86 25.15 -22.80
N GLY A 240 28.79 24.43 -21.70
CA GLY A 240 27.80 24.64 -20.64
C GLY A 240 28.32 25.57 -19.55
N SER A 241 27.43 26.35 -18.90
CA SER A 241 27.76 27.06 -17.66
C SER A 241 28.02 26.03 -16.53
N SER A 242 29.17 26.13 -15.87
CA SER A 242 29.53 25.29 -14.72
C SER A 242 28.56 25.44 -13.53
N ASP A 243 27.84 26.55 -13.45
CA ASP A 243 27.03 26.90 -12.28
C ASP A 243 25.80 25.99 -12.09
N ASN A 244 25.34 25.39 -13.19
CA ASN A 244 24.18 24.49 -13.20
C ASN A 244 24.53 23.02 -12.90
N VAL A 245 25.81 22.64 -12.85
CA VAL A 245 26.23 21.25 -12.62
C VAL A 245 26.39 20.99 -11.12
N ILE A 246 25.82 19.89 -10.63
CA ILE A 246 26.00 19.39 -9.26
C ILE A 246 27.26 18.51 -9.22
N THR A 247 27.30 17.46 -10.05
CA THR A 247 28.45 16.57 -10.23
C THR A 247 28.47 15.99 -11.65
N THR A 248 29.63 15.50 -12.11
CA THR A 248 29.81 14.87 -13.42
C THR A 248 30.44 13.49 -13.26
N PHE A 249 29.81 12.46 -13.82
CA PHE A 249 30.33 11.09 -13.88
C PHE A 249 31.31 10.91 -15.05
N ILE A 250 30.95 11.42 -16.24
CA ILE A 250 31.77 11.38 -17.46
C ILE A 250 31.67 12.73 -18.18
N ASP A 251 32.80 13.34 -18.52
CA ASP A 251 32.89 14.52 -19.39
C ASP A 251 33.97 14.33 -20.48
N SER A 252 34.83 15.34 -20.68
CA SER A 252 36.07 15.25 -21.45
C SER A 252 37.07 14.20 -20.95
N GLN A 253 36.89 13.70 -19.73
CA GLN A 253 37.65 12.61 -19.12
C GLN A 253 36.77 11.81 -18.15
N ILE A 254 37.24 10.62 -17.76
CA ILE A 254 36.71 9.94 -16.57
C ILE A 254 37.25 10.67 -15.35
N ARG A 255 36.39 11.01 -14.38
CA ARG A 255 36.84 11.67 -13.15
C ARG A 255 37.67 10.75 -12.26
N PRO A 256 38.61 11.30 -11.45
CA PRO A 256 39.31 10.52 -10.43
C PRO A 256 38.31 9.86 -9.47
N LEU A 257 38.61 8.63 -9.05
CA LEU A 257 37.75 7.81 -8.17
C LEU A 257 36.43 7.32 -8.81
N THR A 258 36.24 7.47 -10.12
CA THR A 258 35.14 6.79 -10.82
C THR A 258 35.49 5.32 -11.01
N SER A 259 34.63 4.41 -10.56
CA SER A 259 34.71 2.98 -10.85
C SER A 259 33.52 2.53 -11.67
N PHE A 260 33.68 1.40 -12.35
CA PHE A 260 32.62 0.78 -13.17
C PHE A 260 32.36 -0.63 -12.67
N TYR A 261 31.08 -0.99 -12.63
CA TYR A 261 30.62 -2.33 -12.28
C TYR A 261 29.68 -2.86 -13.36
N THR A 262 29.87 -4.11 -13.78
CA THR A 262 28.98 -4.79 -14.72
C THR A 262 28.34 -6.04 -14.12
N TYR A 263 27.12 -6.34 -14.56
CA TYR A 263 26.45 -7.61 -14.28
C TYR A 263 25.76 -8.14 -15.55
N GLY A 264 25.50 -9.45 -15.56
CA GLY A 264 25.19 -10.22 -16.76
C GLY A 264 26.46 -10.92 -17.26
N GLY A 265 26.41 -12.25 -17.41
CA GLY A 265 27.54 -13.11 -17.76
C GLY A 265 28.25 -12.76 -19.08
N MET A 266 27.63 -12.00 -19.97
CA MET A 266 28.26 -11.48 -21.20
C MET A 266 28.23 -9.95 -21.34
N THR A 267 27.96 -9.19 -20.27
CA THR A 267 27.94 -7.71 -20.33
C THR A 267 29.32 -7.12 -20.10
N ASP A 268 29.68 -6.11 -20.89
CA ASP A 268 30.98 -5.45 -20.82
C ASP A 268 30.88 -3.97 -21.19
N TYR A 269 31.96 -3.20 -21.02
CA TYR A 269 32.07 -1.81 -21.42
C TYR A 269 33.46 -1.48 -21.95
N SER A 270 33.57 -0.40 -22.73
CA SER A 270 34.84 0.20 -23.07
C SER A 270 34.75 1.72 -23.05
N VAL A 271 35.86 2.37 -22.74
CA VAL A 271 35.95 3.83 -22.77
C VAL A 271 36.77 4.22 -23.99
N LYS A 272 36.11 4.83 -24.98
CA LYS A 272 36.71 5.19 -26.27
C LYS A 272 37.10 6.67 -26.27
N LYS A 273 38.34 6.95 -26.67
CA LYS A 273 38.76 8.31 -27.07
C LYS A 273 38.19 8.60 -28.44
N THR A 274 37.63 9.77 -28.61
CA THR A 274 36.97 10.16 -29.86
C THR A 274 37.95 10.90 -30.77
N SER A 275 37.59 11.07 -32.05
CA SER A 275 38.36 11.86 -33.02
C SER A 275 38.47 13.35 -32.66
N PHE A 276 37.69 13.83 -31.70
CA PHE A 276 37.78 15.16 -31.12
C PHE A 276 38.59 15.08 -29.82
N GLU A 277 39.65 15.89 -29.67
CA GLU A 277 40.66 15.82 -28.59
C GLU A 277 40.12 15.90 -27.14
N ARG A 278 38.83 16.16 -26.93
CA ARG A 278 38.24 16.44 -25.61
C ARG A 278 36.91 15.74 -25.30
N SER A 279 36.54 14.66 -26.00
CA SER A 279 35.32 13.89 -25.65
C SER A 279 35.66 12.41 -25.40
N VAL A 280 35.22 11.89 -24.25
CA VAL A 280 35.29 10.48 -23.87
C VAL A 280 33.90 9.86 -24.01
N VAL A 281 33.83 8.67 -24.61
CA VAL A 281 32.57 7.92 -24.80
C VAL A 281 32.64 6.60 -24.04
N LEU A 282 31.60 6.33 -23.24
CA LEU A 282 31.36 5.02 -22.65
C LEU A 282 30.56 4.17 -23.64
N ALA A 283 31.20 3.17 -24.24
CA ALA A 283 30.53 2.16 -25.05
C ALA A 283 30.10 1.00 -24.17
N GLY A 284 28.79 0.80 -23.99
CA GLY A 284 28.23 -0.33 -23.28
C GLY A 284 27.86 -1.48 -24.22
N TYR A 285 28.21 -2.70 -23.83
CA TYR A 285 27.92 -3.94 -24.54
C TYR A 285 27.04 -4.82 -23.65
N PHE A 286 25.72 -4.77 -23.85
CA PHE A 286 24.77 -5.46 -22.98
C PHE A 286 24.33 -6.81 -23.54
N ALA A 287 24.29 -7.83 -22.68
CA ALA A 287 23.76 -9.13 -23.04
C ALA A 287 22.22 -9.13 -22.94
N ASP A 288 21.53 -9.34 -24.07
CA ASP A 288 20.07 -9.27 -24.13
C ASP A 288 19.36 -10.58 -23.73
N ASN A 289 20.10 -11.68 -23.58
CA ASN A 289 19.55 -12.96 -23.13
C ASN A 289 19.43 -13.08 -21.59
N GLU A 290 19.87 -12.06 -20.85
CA GLU A 290 19.84 -11.98 -19.39
C GLU A 290 19.63 -10.54 -18.92
N TRP A 291 19.54 -10.33 -17.62
CA TRP A 291 19.54 -8.98 -17.05
C TRP A 291 20.97 -8.45 -17.02
N SER A 292 21.15 -7.27 -17.60
CA SER A 292 22.48 -6.73 -17.90
C SER A 292 22.57 -5.27 -17.54
N GLY A 293 23.71 -4.83 -17.02
CA GLY A 293 23.87 -3.42 -16.68
C GLY A 293 25.31 -2.99 -16.44
N ILE A 294 25.52 -1.68 -16.59
CA ILE A 294 26.76 -0.96 -16.33
C ILE A 294 26.44 0.12 -15.30
N THR A 295 27.14 0.10 -14.19
CA THR A 295 27.02 1.08 -13.11
C THR A 295 28.27 1.94 -13.07
N ILE A 296 28.08 3.25 -12.95
CA ILE A 296 29.15 4.23 -12.84
C ILE A 296 29.08 4.78 -11.41
N CYS A 297 30.09 4.46 -10.61
CA CYS A 297 30.13 4.83 -9.19
C CYS A 297 31.07 6.01 -9.00
N GLN A 298 30.63 7.04 -8.28
CA GLN A 298 31.52 8.07 -7.76
C GLN A 298 31.98 7.70 -6.36
N GLY A 299 33.27 7.89 -6.06
CA GLY A 299 33.82 7.65 -4.72
C GLY A 299 33.31 8.60 -3.62
N LYS A 300 32.35 9.49 -3.90
CA LYS A 300 31.71 10.42 -2.94
C LYS A 300 30.23 10.60 -3.28
N SER A 301 29.39 10.63 -2.26
CA SER A 301 27.96 10.94 -2.37
C SER A 301 27.70 12.42 -2.63
N VAL A 302 26.53 12.70 -3.21
CA VAL A 302 26.10 14.03 -3.62
C VAL A 302 24.65 14.27 -3.21
N ASP A 303 24.41 15.40 -2.57
CA ASP A 303 23.07 15.86 -2.20
C ASP A 303 22.34 16.48 -3.41
N VAL A 304 21.25 15.83 -3.81
CA VAL A 304 20.34 16.33 -4.84
C VAL A 304 18.95 16.66 -4.30
N ALA A 305 18.69 16.47 -3.00
CA ALA A 305 17.39 16.70 -2.37
C ALA A 305 16.87 18.14 -2.59
N PRO A 306 17.69 19.21 -2.47
CA PRO A 306 17.26 20.59 -2.75
C PRO A 306 16.80 20.82 -4.20
N TYR A 307 17.19 19.94 -5.11
CA TYR A 307 16.92 20.07 -6.54
C TYR A 307 15.88 19.06 -7.04
N ARG A 308 15.18 18.32 -6.16
CA ARG A 308 14.16 17.32 -6.57
C ARG A 308 13.18 17.89 -7.60
N ASP A 309 12.75 19.13 -7.40
CA ASP A 309 11.76 19.81 -8.22
C ASP A 309 12.30 20.57 -9.44
N SER A 310 13.62 20.77 -9.53
CA SER A 310 14.22 21.64 -10.53
C SER A 310 15.35 20.98 -11.31
N GLY A 311 16.01 19.98 -10.75
CA GLY A 311 17.20 19.33 -11.28
C GLY A 311 16.90 18.08 -12.09
N ALA A 312 17.96 17.51 -12.68
CA ALA A 312 17.87 16.34 -13.53
C ALA A 312 19.20 15.55 -13.58
N LEU A 313 19.11 14.28 -13.97
CA LEU A 313 20.23 13.55 -14.58
C LEU A 313 20.27 13.92 -16.07
N GLU A 314 21.38 14.51 -16.52
CA GLU A 314 21.66 14.84 -17.92
C GLU A 314 22.74 13.92 -18.47
N PHE A 315 22.53 13.37 -19.66
CA PHE A 315 23.53 12.60 -20.39
C PHE A 315 23.29 12.66 -21.88
N ARG A 316 24.27 12.25 -22.67
CA ARG A 316 24.15 12.04 -24.11
C ARG A 316 24.16 10.57 -24.43
N VAL A 317 23.32 10.18 -25.39
CA VAL A 317 23.17 8.79 -25.82
C VAL A 317 23.17 8.68 -27.34
N ARG A 318 23.71 7.59 -27.84
CA ARG A 318 23.65 7.17 -29.24
C ARG A 318 23.58 5.64 -29.29
N GLY A 319 22.75 5.11 -30.17
CA GLY A 319 22.67 3.69 -30.49
C GLY A 319 23.59 3.32 -31.65
N GLU A 320 23.91 2.05 -31.76
CA GLU A 320 24.61 1.50 -32.93
C GLU A 320 23.66 1.37 -34.13
N TYR A 321 22.46 0.85 -33.88
CA TYR A 321 21.45 0.53 -34.89
C TYR A 321 20.30 1.54 -34.87
N GLY A 322 20.09 2.23 -33.74
CA GLY A 322 18.89 3.01 -33.49
C GLY A 322 17.73 2.12 -33.05
N GLY A 323 16.95 2.60 -32.08
CA GLY A 323 15.84 1.87 -31.46
C GLY A 323 16.22 1.10 -30.19
N GLU A 324 17.47 1.15 -29.74
CA GLU A 324 17.91 0.51 -28.50
C GLU A 324 17.13 1.03 -27.28
N ILE A 325 16.82 0.12 -26.37
CA ILE A 325 16.05 0.37 -25.16
C ILE A 325 16.89 0.01 -23.95
N PHE A 326 16.88 0.88 -22.96
CA PHE A 326 17.59 0.69 -21.71
C PHE A 326 16.81 1.30 -20.55
N THR A 327 17.29 1.05 -19.34
CA THR A 327 16.74 1.53 -18.08
C THR A 327 17.78 2.43 -17.43
N ILE A 328 17.33 3.57 -16.91
CA ILE A 328 18.13 4.61 -16.28
C ILE A 328 17.92 4.51 -14.78
N GLY A 329 18.98 4.38 -13.99
CA GLY A 329 18.92 4.24 -12.54
C GLY A 329 19.77 5.27 -11.80
N LEU A 330 19.26 5.71 -10.64
CA LEU A 330 20.01 6.42 -9.61
C LEU A 330 20.06 5.55 -8.35
N LEU A 331 21.21 5.56 -7.68
CA LEU A 331 21.43 4.85 -6.42
C LEU A 331 22.02 5.79 -5.38
N ASP A 332 21.54 5.65 -4.14
CA ASP A 332 22.14 6.27 -2.96
C ASP A 332 23.37 5.47 -2.45
N ASP A 333 24.08 6.02 -1.47
CA ASP A 333 25.12 5.31 -0.74
C ASP A 333 24.55 4.51 0.44
N GLU A 334 25.36 3.58 0.95
CA GLU A 334 25.04 2.76 2.12
C GLU A 334 25.09 3.56 3.45
N SER A 335 25.02 4.91 3.40
CA SER A 335 25.28 5.78 4.55
C SER A 335 24.10 5.95 5.51
N ASP A 336 22.95 5.36 5.17
CA ASP A 336 21.78 5.23 6.07
C ASP A 336 22.06 4.37 7.31
N GLY A 337 23.26 3.78 7.40
CA GLY A 337 23.74 2.98 8.53
C GLY A 337 23.32 1.51 8.44
N LEU A 338 22.81 1.08 7.26
CA LEU A 338 22.09 -0.18 7.11
C LEU A 338 22.67 -1.08 6.02
N GLU A 339 23.76 -0.65 5.38
CA GLU A 339 24.47 -1.36 4.31
C GLU A 339 23.57 -1.64 3.09
N ARG A 340 22.69 -0.69 2.73
CA ARG A 340 21.71 -0.85 1.62
C ARG A 340 21.94 0.22 0.57
N LYS A 341 22.08 -0.20 -0.70
CA LYS A 341 22.00 0.70 -1.86
C LYS A 341 20.63 0.60 -2.50
N VAL A 342 19.78 1.58 -2.25
CA VAL A 342 18.45 1.66 -2.85
C VAL A 342 18.58 2.23 -4.26
N GLN A 343 17.96 1.55 -5.21
CA GLN A 343 17.91 1.98 -6.59
C GLN A 343 16.49 2.40 -6.97
N THR A 344 16.37 3.59 -7.55
CA THR A 344 15.19 4.01 -8.31
C THR A 344 15.53 3.96 -9.80
N ARG A 345 14.58 3.52 -10.64
CA ARG A 345 14.84 3.25 -12.06
C ARG A 345 13.67 3.64 -12.96
N LEU A 346 13.98 4.12 -14.16
CA LEU A 346 13.02 4.58 -15.16
C LEU A 346 13.37 4.04 -16.55
N PRO A 347 12.38 3.66 -17.38
CA PRO A 347 12.64 3.18 -18.73
C PRO A 347 13.05 4.33 -19.65
N SER A 348 14.05 4.13 -20.52
CA SER A 348 14.57 5.17 -21.43
C SER A 348 13.51 5.68 -22.41
N ARG A 349 12.52 4.86 -22.76
CA ARG A 349 11.44 5.19 -23.71
C ARG A 349 10.59 6.40 -23.29
N GLN A 350 10.56 6.73 -22.00
CA GLN A 350 9.88 7.93 -21.50
C GLN A 350 10.65 9.24 -21.79
N PHE A 351 11.92 9.13 -22.20
CA PHE A 351 12.84 10.27 -22.31
C PHE A 351 13.53 10.37 -23.67
N VAL A 352 13.73 9.24 -24.35
CA VAL A 352 14.45 9.19 -25.63
C VAL A 352 14.06 7.97 -26.47
N LYS A 353 13.85 8.20 -27.77
CA LYS A 353 13.95 7.16 -28.80
C LYS A 353 15.37 7.20 -29.35
N VAL A 354 16.18 6.19 -28.99
CA VAL A 354 17.60 6.15 -29.34
C VAL A 354 17.76 6.09 -30.86
N THR A 355 18.64 6.93 -31.41
CA THR A 355 18.99 6.92 -32.84
C THR A 355 20.48 6.62 -33.04
N THR A 356 20.90 6.53 -34.29
CA THR A 356 22.32 6.44 -34.66
C THR A 356 23.07 7.76 -34.52
N GLU A 357 22.39 8.85 -34.15
CA GLU A 357 22.96 10.17 -33.90
C GLU A 357 23.00 10.49 -32.40
N TRP A 358 23.87 11.41 -31.98
CA TRP A 358 23.95 11.81 -30.58
C TRP A 358 22.75 12.65 -30.15
N GLN A 359 22.08 12.20 -29.09
CA GLN A 359 20.92 12.88 -28.48
C GLN A 359 21.25 13.28 -27.04
N THR A 360 20.79 14.46 -26.61
CA THR A 360 20.89 14.88 -25.20
C THR A 360 19.61 14.51 -24.47
N VAL A 361 19.74 13.84 -23.34
CA VAL A 361 18.64 13.34 -22.51
C VAL A 361 18.70 14.00 -21.15
N ARG A 362 17.56 14.49 -20.66
CA ARG A 362 17.39 15.04 -19.31
C ARG A 362 16.26 14.31 -18.61
N VAL A 363 16.58 13.69 -17.48
CA VAL A 363 15.65 12.96 -16.63
C VAL A 363 15.46 13.77 -15.35
N PRO A 364 14.36 14.52 -15.19
CA PRO A 364 14.10 15.29 -13.97
C PRO A 364 14.12 14.40 -12.74
N PHE A 365 14.68 14.89 -11.62
CA PHE A 365 14.76 14.07 -10.42
C PHE A 365 13.38 13.63 -9.95
N CYS A 366 12.38 14.51 -9.92
CA CYS A 366 11.02 14.20 -9.51
C CYS A 366 10.34 13.03 -10.25
N GLU A 367 10.82 12.65 -11.43
CA GLU A 367 10.31 11.47 -12.15
C GLU A 367 10.74 10.16 -11.49
N PHE A 368 11.89 10.17 -10.82
CA PHE A 368 12.34 9.03 -10.04
C PHE A 368 11.55 8.95 -8.73
N ASN A 369 10.96 7.79 -8.48
CA ASN A 369 10.21 7.50 -7.28
C ASN A 369 11.08 7.56 -6.04
N ASP A 370 10.53 8.06 -4.93
CA ASP A 370 11.16 8.00 -3.61
C ASP A 370 11.24 6.55 -3.10
N ALA A 371 10.30 5.69 -3.51
CA ALA A 371 10.37 4.26 -3.28
C ALA A 371 11.24 3.61 -4.37
N GLY A 372 12.36 3.04 -3.95
CA GLY A 372 13.24 2.25 -4.78
C GLY A 372 13.27 0.78 -4.36
N ARG A 373 14.19 0.04 -4.96
CA ARG A 373 14.47 -1.36 -4.63
C ARG A 373 15.94 -1.52 -4.32
N TRP A 374 16.24 -2.29 -3.29
CA TRP A 374 17.60 -2.74 -3.01
C TRP A 374 17.62 -4.26 -3.00
N TRP A 375 18.76 -4.85 -3.32
CA TRP A 375 18.93 -6.30 -3.29
C TRP A 375 19.21 -6.78 -1.87
N HIS A 376 18.28 -7.51 -1.26
CA HIS A 376 18.49 -8.12 0.05
C HIS A 376 19.26 -9.42 -0.11
N SER A 377 20.59 -9.34 -0.03
CA SER A 377 21.50 -10.44 -0.34
C SER A 377 21.26 -11.70 0.48
N GLU A 378 21.02 -11.59 1.79
CA GLU A 378 20.76 -12.75 2.65
C GLU A 378 19.44 -13.48 2.33
N ALA A 379 18.43 -12.74 1.86
CA ALA A 379 17.09 -13.26 1.63
C ALA A 379 16.78 -13.52 0.15
N HIS A 380 17.71 -13.17 -0.75
CA HIS A 380 17.63 -13.37 -2.20
C HIS A 380 16.38 -12.79 -2.87
N TYR A 381 15.98 -11.57 -2.50
CA TYR A 381 14.92 -10.84 -3.19
C TYR A 381 15.21 -9.33 -3.24
N GLU A 382 14.63 -8.63 -4.22
CA GLU A 382 14.59 -7.17 -4.23
C GLU A 382 13.60 -6.68 -3.16
N ALA A 383 14.12 -6.11 -2.08
CA ALA A 383 13.34 -5.47 -1.04
C ALA A 383 13.03 -4.02 -1.42
N LEU A 384 11.89 -3.52 -0.96
CA LEU A 384 11.59 -2.10 -1.05
C LEU A 384 12.52 -1.33 -0.11
N GLY A 385 12.95 -0.16 -0.56
CA GLY A 385 13.66 0.83 0.25
C GLY A 385 13.24 2.23 -0.15
N THR A 386 13.58 3.20 0.68
CA THR A 386 13.37 4.62 0.37
C THR A 386 14.69 5.20 -0.10
N MET A 387 14.70 5.93 -1.21
CA MET A 387 15.88 6.62 -1.72
C MET A 387 16.32 7.72 -0.76
N ASP A 388 17.60 7.71 -0.37
CA ASP A 388 18.23 8.86 0.28
C ASP A 388 18.77 9.85 -0.77
N TRP A 389 17.94 10.83 -1.09
CA TRP A 389 18.26 11.89 -2.04
C TRP A 389 19.41 12.80 -1.61
N ASN A 390 19.85 12.75 -0.35
CA ASN A 390 21.00 13.51 0.13
C ASN A 390 22.34 12.83 -0.23
N HIS A 391 22.31 11.56 -0.62
CA HIS A 391 23.51 10.77 -0.76
C HIS A 391 23.59 9.95 -2.05
N ILE A 392 23.25 10.55 -3.20
CA ILE A 392 23.35 9.86 -4.50
C ILE A 392 24.82 9.59 -4.86
N THR A 393 25.16 8.35 -5.20
CA THR A 393 26.53 7.92 -5.55
C THR A 393 26.69 7.30 -6.91
N GLU A 394 25.64 6.69 -7.48
CA GLU A 394 25.77 5.90 -8.69
C GLU A 394 24.71 6.22 -9.73
N VAL A 395 25.14 6.16 -11.00
CA VAL A 395 24.25 6.13 -12.16
C VAL A 395 24.36 4.76 -12.81
N ARG A 396 23.23 4.13 -13.07
CA ARG A 396 23.18 2.80 -13.70
C ARG A 396 22.43 2.86 -15.03
N PHE A 397 23.00 2.24 -16.05
CA PHE A 397 22.34 1.95 -17.31
C PHE A 397 22.20 0.45 -17.47
N SER A 398 20.99 -0.03 -17.72
CA SER A 398 20.70 -1.47 -17.78
C SER A 398 19.82 -1.83 -18.97
N THR A 399 19.84 -3.09 -19.40
CA THR A 399 18.88 -3.62 -20.38
C THR A 399 18.10 -4.78 -19.77
N ASP A 400 16.81 -4.80 -20.07
CA ASP A 400 15.91 -5.88 -19.65
C ASP A 400 16.14 -7.12 -20.52
N LYS A 401 15.82 -8.29 -19.96
CA LYS A 401 15.92 -9.57 -20.67
C LYS A 401 14.97 -9.58 -21.88
N LEU A 402 15.53 -9.79 -23.08
CA LEU A 402 14.84 -9.78 -24.38
C LEU A 402 14.29 -8.40 -24.80
N GLY A 403 14.65 -7.31 -24.12
CA GLY A 403 14.15 -5.98 -24.43
C GLY A 403 14.60 -5.45 -25.80
N ASN A 404 15.72 -5.95 -26.30
CA ASN A 404 16.35 -5.55 -27.57
C ASN A 404 16.54 -6.74 -28.51
N ARG A 405 15.68 -7.76 -28.41
CA ARG A 405 15.85 -9.07 -29.07
C ARG A 405 16.03 -9.02 -30.58
N GLU A 406 15.40 -8.05 -31.23
CA GLU A 406 15.51 -7.87 -32.68
C GLU A 406 16.87 -7.26 -33.06
N ILE A 407 17.34 -6.29 -32.28
CA ILE A 407 18.63 -5.62 -32.47
C ILE A 407 19.80 -6.57 -32.14
N SER A 408 19.62 -7.43 -31.15
CA SER A 408 20.64 -8.36 -30.64
C SER A 408 20.79 -9.65 -31.47
N ASP A 409 20.13 -9.79 -32.62
CA ASP A 409 20.01 -11.05 -33.37
C ASP A 409 19.61 -12.21 -32.45
N MET A 410 18.49 -12.03 -31.73
CA MET A 410 17.94 -13.00 -30.78
C MET A 410 18.89 -13.32 -29.63
N GLY A 411 19.70 -12.35 -29.19
CA GLY A 411 20.68 -12.48 -28.12
C GLY A 411 22.03 -13.06 -28.55
N LYS A 412 22.28 -13.20 -29.85
CA LYS A 412 23.58 -13.66 -30.39
C LYS A 412 24.62 -12.55 -30.49
N LYS A 413 24.21 -11.29 -30.46
CA LYS A 413 25.05 -10.09 -30.50
C LYS A 413 24.75 -9.21 -29.29
N PRO A 414 25.70 -8.38 -28.83
CA PRO A 414 25.46 -7.49 -27.72
C PRO A 414 24.66 -6.29 -28.21
N VAL A 415 23.82 -5.74 -27.34
CA VAL A 415 23.19 -4.44 -27.57
C VAL A 415 24.26 -3.38 -27.30
N ARG A 416 24.58 -2.57 -28.31
CA ARG A 416 25.62 -1.53 -28.21
C ARG A 416 24.98 -0.16 -28.02
N ILE A 417 25.27 0.48 -26.90
CA ILE A 417 24.77 1.82 -26.58
C ILE A 417 25.94 2.67 -26.10
N TYR A 418 26.07 3.86 -26.65
CA TYR A 418 27.14 4.82 -26.36
C TYR A 418 26.61 5.95 -25.50
N PHE A 419 27.33 6.26 -24.42
CA PHE A 419 27.00 7.34 -23.48
C PHE A 419 28.14 8.36 -23.36
N ALA A 420 27.79 9.63 -23.21
CA ALA A 420 28.73 10.73 -22.99
C ALA A 420 28.11 11.80 -22.08
N ASP A 421 28.91 12.75 -21.58
CA ASP A 421 28.46 13.92 -20.82
C ASP A 421 27.47 13.63 -19.66
N ILE A 422 27.72 12.56 -18.90
CA ILE A 422 26.83 12.07 -17.83
C ILE A 422 27.03 12.90 -16.57
N LYS A 423 26.01 13.63 -16.13
CA LYS A 423 26.09 14.59 -15.01
C LYS A 423 24.74 14.83 -14.33
N LEU A 424 24.78 15.32 -13.10
CA LEU A 424 23.62 15.79 -12.33
C LEU A 424 23.57 17.31 -12.41
N VAL A 425 22.39 17.89 -12.68
CA VAL A 425 22.20 19.34 -12.85
C VAL A 425 21.13 19.89 -11.91
N LYS A 426 21.27 21.16 -11.52
CA LYS A 426 20.38 21.86 -10.55
C LYS A 426 19.08 22.33 -11.18
N LYS A 427 19.12 22.67 -12.47
CA LYS A 427 18.00 23.21 -13.25
C LYS A 427 17.87 22.47 -14.58
N THR A 428 16.63 22.10 -14.91
CA THR A 428 16.21 21.54 -16.19
C THR A 428 15.05 22.34 -16.75
N ASP A 429 14.97 22.42 -18.08
CA ASP A 429 13.90 23.06 -18.86
C ASP A 429 12.82 22.06 -19.31
N VAL A 430 12.94 20.79 -18.91
CA VAL A 430 11.97 19.73 -19.23
C VAL A 430 10.57 20.10 -18.70
N PHE A 431 9.57 20.03 -19.58
CA PHE A 431 8.19 20.35 -19.26
C PHE A 431 7.55 19.31 -18.31
N ARG A 432 6.67 19.78 -17.41
CA ARG A 432 5.96 18.93 -16.43
C ARG A 432 4.45 19.00 -16.63
N ASN A 433 3.86 17.93 -17.16
CA ASN A 433 2.45 17.86 -17.53
C ASN A 433 1.50 18.06 -16.33
N GLU A 434 1.68 17.28 -15.26
CA GLU A 434 0.85 17.38 -14.05
C GLU A 434 0.89 18.79 -13.44
N LYS A 435 2.08 19.38 -13.32
CA LYS A 435 2.27 20.73 -12.77
C LYS A 435 1.55 21.78 -13.61
N PHE A 436 1.69 21.72 -14.94
CA PHE A 436 0.98 22.64 -15.82
C PHE A 436 -0.53 22.55 -15.63
N TRP A 437 -1.09 21.35 -15.74
CA TRP A 437 -2.53 21.14 -15.67
C TRP A 437 -3.12 21.36 -14.26
N SER A 438 -2.34 21.18 -13.19
CA SER A 438 -2.76 21.50 -11.80
C SER A 438 -3.08 22.98 -11.58
N THR A 439 -2.48 23.85 -12.40
CA THR A 439 -2.69 25.31 -12.33
C THR A 439 -3.53 25.86 -13.48
N PHE A 440 -3.88 24.99 -14.43
CA PHE A 440 -4.66 25.36 -15.60
C PHE A 440 -6.08 25.75 -15.21
N LYS A 441 -6.57 26.86 -15.76
CA LYS A 441 -7.94 27.34 -15.57
C LYS A 441 -8.51 27.78 -16.91
N SER A 442 -9.74 27.37 -17.17
CA SER A 442 -10.51 27.78 -18.34
C SER A 442 -12.00 27.63 -18.04
N ASP A 443 -12.81 28.53 -18.60
CA ASP A 443 -14.26 28.58 -18.48
C ASP A 443 -14.97 28.27 -19.81
N LEU A 444 -14.22 27.81 -20.82
CA LEU A 444 -14.80 27.45 -22.10
C LEU A 444 -15.79 26.27 -21.95
N PRO A 445 -16.98 26.34 -22.60
CA PRO A 445 -17.96 25.27 -22.56
C PRO A 445 -17.49 24.03 -23.35
N ASP A 446 -18.02 22.86 -23.01
CA ASP A 446 -17.73 21.60 -23.71
C ASP A 446 -17.84 21.77 -25.24
N LYS A 447 -16.82 21.29 -25.96
CA LYS A 447 -16.78 21.34 -27.42
C LYS A 447 -16.85 19.93 -27.98
N MET A 448 -17.82 19.69 -28.85
CA MET A 448 -17.96 18.42 -29.57
C MET A 448 -16.77 18.20 -30.51
N ILE A 449 -16.21 17.00 -30.47
CA ILE A 449 -15.08 16.57 -31.27
C ILE A 449 -15.50 15.47 -32.24
N CYS A 450 -16.19 14.42 -31.80
CA CYS A 450 -16.63 13.35 -32.69
C CYS A 450 -17.99 12.83 -32.26
N GLN A 451 -18.92 12.71 -33.20
CA GLN A 451 -20.24 12.11 -33.03
C GLN A 451 -20.52 11.19 -34.24
N PHE A 452 -21.25 10.10 -34.04
CA PHE A 452 -21.43 9.06 -35.05
C PHE A 452 -22.60 9.31 -36.02
N GLU A 453 -23.26 10.45 -35.89
CA GLU A 453 -24.35 10.94 -36.75
C GLU A 453 -23.83 11.43 -38.09
N GLU A 454 -22.56 11.84 -38.15
CA GLU A 454 -21.94 12.30 -39.37
C GLU A 454 -21.76 11.13 -40.37
N PRO A 455 -22.05 11.32 -41.67
CA PRO A 455 -21.89 10.27 -42.66
C PRO A 455 -20.45 9.74 -42.72
N ASP A 456 -20.31 8.43 -42.88
CA ASP A 456 -19.05 7.70 -43.03
C ASP A 456 -18.05 7.78 -41.86
N MET A 457 -18.45 8.18 -40.65
CA MET A 457 -17.51 8.31 -39.52
C MET A 457 -16.75 7.03 -39.16
N GLU A 458 -17.36 5.87 -39.43
CA GLU A 458 -16.75 4.54 -39.27
C GLU A 458 -15.44 4.35 -40.06
N LYS A 459 -15.22 5.04 -41.19
CA LYS A 459 -14.01 4.89 -42.03
C LYS A 459 -12.75 5.46 -41.39
N TYR A 460 -12.90 6.34 -40.41
CA TYR A 460 -11.79 6.99 -39.69
C TYR A 460 -11.36 6.22 -38.43
N TRP A 461 -12.10 5.17 -38.09
CA TRP A 461 -11.72 4.25 -37.02
C TRP A 461 -10.85 3.12 -37.57
N THR A 462 -9.72 2.89 -36.92
CA THR A 462 -8.77 1.83 -37.27
C THR A 462 -8.50 0.94 -36.06
N LYS A 463 -8.06 -0.29 -36.31
CA LYS A 463 -7.71 -1.24 -35.24
C LYS A 463 -6.20 -1.47 -35.20
N ASN A 464 -5.60 -1.31 -34.03
CA ASN A 464 -4.20 -1.60 -33.78
C ASN A 464 -4.11 -2.82 -32.85
N ILE A 465 -3.93 -4.01 -33.43
CA ILE A 465 -4.01 -5.29 -32.72
C ILE A 465 -2.75 -6.13 -32.91
N CYS A 466 -2.40 -6.93 -31.90
CA CYS A 466 -1.39 -7.97 -32.08
C CYS A 466 -1.94 -9.16 -32.89
N SER A 467 -1.05 -10.03 -33.37
CA SER A 467 -1.41 -11.21 -34.17
C SER A 467 -2.36 -12.22 -33.50
N LYS A 468 -2.56 -12.13 -32.18
CA LYS A 468 -3.44 -13.02 -31.39
C LYS A 468 -4.70 -12.32 -30.88
N THR A 469 -4.80 -11.00 -31.01
CA THR A 469 -5.99 -10.23 -30.61
C THR A 469 -6.99 -10.21 -31.75
N MET A 470 -8.28 -10.35 -31.45
CA MET A 470 -9.35 -10.12 -32.43
C MET A 470 -10.07 -8.82 -32.07
N MET A 471 -10.35 -7.99 -33.09
CA MET A 471 -11.12 -6.76 -32.93
C MET A 471 -11.88 -6.44 -34.22
N GLU A 472 -13.14 -6.07 -34.07
CA GLU A 472 -14.03 -5.60 -35.13
C GLU A 472 -14.64 -4.27 -34.72
N ILE A 473 -14.60 -3.30 -35.64
CA ILE A 473 -15.22 -1.99 -35.47
C ILE A 473 -16.45 -1.96 -36.38
N GLY A 474 -17.58 -1.56 -35.80
CA GLY A 474 -18.84 -1.40 -36.50
C GLY A 474 -19.64 -0.24 -35.93
N THR A 475 -20.94 -0.21 -36.24
CA THR A 475 -21.88 0.77 -35.69
C THR A 475 -22.74 0.11 -34.62
N GLY A 476 -22.93 0.80 -33.49
CA GLY A 476 -23.88 0.46 -32.43
C GLY A 476 -24.92 1.56 -32.23
N TYR A 477 -25.82 1.35 -31.26
CA TYR A 477 -26.84 2.32 -30.88
C TYR A 477 -26.60 2.81 -29.45
N ASN A 478 -26.60 4.13 -29.27
CA ASN A 478 -26.44 4.78 -27.99
C ASN A 478 -27.80 5.08 -27.37
N GLU A 479 -28.08 4.44 -26.24
CA GLU A 479 -29.37 4.55 -25.56
C GLU A 479 -29.48 5.82 -24.70
N ILE A 480 -28.37 6.50 -24.37
CA ILE A 480 -28.38 7.74 -23.57
C ILE A 480 -29.15 8.85 -24.29
N ASN A 481 -29.01 8.91 -25.61
CA ASN A 481 -29.38 10.06 -26.43
C ASN A 481 -29.97 9.65 -27.80
N ALA A 482 -30.22 8.36 -28.01
CA ALA A 482 -30.76 7.79 -29.25
C ALA A 482 -29.87 8.01 -30.51
N SER A 483 -28.55 8.04 -30.35
CA SER A 483 -27.56 8.28 -31.42
C SER A 483 -26.90 6.98 -31.93
N ARG A 484 -26.10 7.07 -33.00
CA ARG A 484 -25.20 6.00 -33.45
C ARG A 484 -23.92 6.03 -32.59
N ALA A 485 -23.17 4.92 -32.54
CA ALA A 485 -21.91 4.85 -31.81
C ALA A 485 -20.87 3.98 -32.52
N ALA A 486 -19.58 4.19 -32.22
CA ALA A 486 -18.53 3.24 -32.56
C ALA A 486 -18.76 1.98 -31.75
N LYS A 487 -19.00 0.83 -32.38
CA LYS A 487 -19.06 -0.46 -31.70
C LYS A 487 -17.75 -1.19 -31.89
N ILE A 488 -17.11 -1.60 -30.81
CA ILE A 488 -15.81 -2.27 -30.80
C ILE A 488 -16.00 -3.64 -30.14
N ASP A 489 -16.15 -4.68 -30.95
CA ASP A 489 -16.17 -6.07 -30.47
C ASP A 489 -14.74 -6.59 -30.41
N TYR A 490 -14.33 -7.18 -29.27
CA TYR A 490 -12.94 -7.54 -29.05
C TYR A 490 -12.73 -8.87 -28.31
N ARG A 491 -11.55 -9.46 -28.52
CA ARG A 491 -10.94 -10.50 -27.68
C ARG A 491 -9.44 -10.21 -27.56
N ILE A 492 -9.00 -9.67 -26.42
CA ILE A 492 -7.61 -9.25 -26.21
C ILE A 492 -6.75 -10.45 -25.79
N ALA A 493 -5.67 -10.70 -26.53
CA ALA A 493 -4.66 -11.68 -26.15
C ALA A 493 -3.42 -11.04 -25.49
N LEU A 494 -2.92 -9.94 -26.08
CA LEU A 494 -1.78 -9.16 -25.57
C LEU A 494 -2.05 -7.65 -25.62
N PHE A 495 -2.39 -7.11 -26.80
CA PHE A 495 -2.79 -5.72 -26.96
C PHE A 495 -3.80 -5.55 -28.10
N GLY A 496 -4.65 -4.52 -27.99
CA GLY A 496 -5.59 -4.08 -29.02
C GLY A 496 -6.15 -2.71 -28.71
N SER A 497 -6.16 -1.78 -29.67
CA SER A 497 -6.87 -0.50 -29.59
C SER A 497 -7.75 -0.24 -30.80
N ALA A 498 -8.83 0.49 -30.57
CA ALA A 498 -9.61 1.12 -31.62
C ALA A 498 -9.26 2.62 -31.63
N ALA A 499 -8.68 3.08 -32.73
CA ALA A 499 -8.14 4.42 -32.88
C ALA A 499 -9.00 5.23 -33.83
N PHE A 500 -9.48 6.38 -33.39
CA PHE A 500 -10.07 7.39 -34.24
C PHE A 500 -8.99 8.34 -34.73
N SER A 501 -8.70 8.32 -36.02
CA SER A 501 -7.80 9.28 -36.66
C SER A 501 -8.57 10.54 -37.02
N PHE A 502 -8.02 11.70 -36.66
CA PHE A 502 -8.60 12.97 -37.08
C PHE A 502 -8.27 13.30 -38.54
N ASP A 503 -7.31 12.61 -39.15
CA ASP A 503 -6.87 12.88 -40.52
C ASP A 503 -7.96 12.67 -41.58
N GLY A 504 -8.15 13.68 -42.43
CA GLY A 504 -9.18 13.68 -43.47
C GLY A 504 -10.61 13.98 -42.98
N VAL A 505 -10.79 14.45 -41.74
CA VAL A 505 -12.07 14.91 -41.19
C VAL A 505 -12.06 16.43 -40.99
N ASP A 506 -12.68 17.19 -41.89
CA ASP A 506 -12.70 18.66 -41.85
C ASP A 506 -13.73 19.24 -40.86
N SER A 507 -14.74 18.45 -40.46
CA SER A 507 -15.81 18.84 -39.53
C SER A 507 -15.39 18.83 -38.05
N VAL A 508 -14.24 18.23 -37.72
CA VAL A 508 -13.84 17.95 -36.34
C VAL A 508 -12.77 18.93 -35.84
N GLY A 509 -13.02 19.52 -34.66
CA GLY A 509 -12.07 20.43 -34.03
C GLY A 509 -10.85 19.70 -33.46
N ARG A 510 -9.68 19.82 -34.11
CA ARG A 510 -8.42 19.22 -33.62
C ARG A 510 -7.66 20.06 -32.60
N ASN A 511 -8.06 21.32 -32.44
CA ASN A 511 -7.48 22.22 -31.45
C ASN A 511 -8.26 22.11 -30.14
N TRP A 512 -7.60 21.52 -29.15
CA TRP A 512 -8.09 21.26 -27.80
C TRP A 512 -7.42 22.20 -26.77
N ASN A 513 -6.69 23.22 -27.22
CA ASN A 513 -6.22 24.28 -26.33
C ASN A 513 -7.41 24.95 -25.64
N GLY A 514 -7.29 25.19 -24.33
CA GLY A 514 -8.35 25.80 -23.54
C GLY A 514 -9.25 24.81 -22.79
N PHE A 515 -8.95 23.51 -22.81
CA PHE A 515 -9.71 22.47 -22.11
C PHE A 515 -8.83 21.70 -21.12
N SER A 516 -9.40 21.29 -19.98
CA SER A 516 -8.69 20.55 -18.93
C SER A 516 -8.86 19.03 -19.02
N GLY A 517 -9.70 18.53 -19.93
CA GLY A 517 -9.89 17.10 -20.12
C GLY A 517 -10.69 16.74 -21.35
N ILE A 518 -10.94 15.44 -21.50
CA ILE A 518 -11.85 14.87 -22.50
C ILE A 518 -13.06 14.26 -21.82
N LYS A 519 -14.18 14.26 -22.54
CA LYS A 519 -15.46 13.73 -22.10
C LYS A 519 -16.10 12.93 -23.23
N PHE A 520 -16.59 11.74 -22.97
CA PHE A 520 -17.20 10.90 -24.00
C PHE A 520 -18.29 10.01 -23.42
N ASP A 521 -19.25 9.63 -24.24
CA ASP A 521 -20.27 8.65 -23.89
C ASP A 521 -19.70 7.26 -24.22
N PHE A 522 -19.74 6.35 -23.25
CA PHE A 522 -19.02 5.08 -23.30
C PHE A 522 -19.92 3.93 -22.83
N TYR A 523 -19.96 2.85 -23.61
CA TYR A 523 -20.62 1.61 -23.25
C TYR A 523 -19.60 0.52 -22.96
N CYS A 524 -19.87 -0.29 -21.95
CA CYS A 524 -19.18 -1.57 -21.73
C CYS A 524 -20.18 -2.72 -21.66
N SER A 525 -19.87 -3.86 -22.30
CA SER A 525 -20.66 -5.09 -22.15
C SER A 525 -20.39 -5.84 -20.85
N GLU A 526 -19.20 -5.64 -20.27
CA GLU A 526 -18.71 -6.36 -19.12
C GLU A 526 -19.18 -5.71 -17.80
N PRO A 527 -19.39 -6.50 -16.73
CA PRO A 527 -19.84 -5.98 -15.43
C PRO A 527 -19.01 -4.79 -14.93
N ALA A 528 -17.69 -4.88 -15.06
CA ALA A 528 -16.74 -3.79 -14.88
C ALA A 528 -15.43 -4.09 -15.61
N GLN A 529 -14.81 -3.05 -16.16
CA GLN A 529 -13.55 -3.17 -16.89
C GLN A 529 -12.73 -1.88 -16.77
N SER A 530 -11.41 -2.01 -16.63
CA SER A 530 -10.49 -0.89 -16.83
C SER A 530 -10.28 -0.67 -18.32
N CYS A 531 -10.44 0.56 -18.79
CA CYS A 531 -10.12 0.99 -20.15
C CYS A 531 -9.01 2.03 -20.11
N MET A 532 -8.25 2.11 -21.19
CA MET A 532 -7.26 3.15 -21.40
C MET A 532 -7.70 4.00 -22.57
N VAL A 533 -7.61 5.31 -22.38
CA VAL A 533 -7.69 6.28 -23.47
C VAL A 533 -6.28 6.76 -23.75
N MET A 534 -5.92 6.82 -25.03
CA MET A 534 -4.64 7.31 -25.48
C MET A 534 -4.86 8.42 -26.51
N ILE A 535 -4.08 9.48 -26.43
CA ILE A 535 -4.13 10.65 -27.31
C ILE A 535 -2.76 10.79 -27.96
N THR A 536 -2.74 10.97 -29.27
CA THR A 536 -1.52 11.35 -30.00
C THR A 536 -1.59 12.83 -30.32
N ASP A 537 -0.66 13.64 -29.78
CA ASP A 537 -0.65 15.09 -29.98
C ASP A 537 0.08 15.53 -31.26
N SER A 538 0.26 16.85 -31.44
CA SER A 538 0.82 17.46 -32.65
C SER A 538 2.25 17.00 -32.99
N THR A 539 2.99 16.53 -31.99
CA THR A 539 4.35 16.02 -32.13
C THR A 539 4.41 14.51 -32.31
N ASN A 540 3.23 13.88 -32.42
CA ASN A 540 3.03 12.44 -32.33
C ASN A 540 3.38 11.83 -30.96
N GLU A 541 3.49 12.61 -29.89
CA GLU A 541 3.63 12.02 -28.55
C GLU A 541 2.32 11.34 -28.15
N ALA A 542 2.43 10.06 -27.79
CA ALA A 542 1.33 9.25 -27.30
C ALA A 542 1.22 9.38 -25.77
N TRP A 543 0.09 9.93 -25.32
CA TRP A 543 -0.27 10.14 -23.93
C TRP A 543 -1.41 9.21 -23.55
N CYS A 544 -1.37 8.58 -22.39
CA CYS A 544 -2.45 7.69 -21.95
C CYS A 544 -2.92 7.99 -20.53
N SER A 545 -4.20 7.70 -20.28
CA SER A 545 -4.80 7.64 -18.96
C SER A 545 -5.71 6.42 -18.86
N VAL A 546 -5.83 5.86 -17.66
CA VAL A 546 -6.68 4.70 -17.37
C VAL A 546 -7.92 5.17 -16.62
N PHE A 547 -9.07 4.59 -16.96
CA PHE A 547 -10.35 4.85 -16.33
C PHE A 547 -11.16 3.56 -16.22
N ASP A 548 -11.99 3.44 -15.19
CA ASP A 548 -12.84 2.27 -15.00
C ASP A 548 -14.26 2.55 -15.49
N VAL A 549 -14.86 1.54 -16.12
CA VAL A 549 -16.22 1.58 -16.67
C VAL A 549 -17.02 0.37 -16.24
N LYS A 550 -18.34 0.54 -16.10
CA LYS A 550 -19.28 -0.52 -15.72
C LYS A 550 -20.13 -0.92 -16.92
N LYS A 551 -20.85 -2.03 -16.77
CA LYS A 551 -21.80 -2.48 -17.78
C LYS A 551 -22.85 -1.42 -18.10
N GLY A 552 -23.10 -1.19 -19.38
CA GLY A 552 -24.08 -0.21 -19.86
C GLY A 552 -23.43 1.08 -20.33
N TRP A 553 -24.26 2.01 -20.76
CA TRP A 553 -23.85 3.34 -21.21
C TRP A 553 -23.61 4.29 -20.04
N GLN A 554 -22.51 5.04 -20.08
CA GLN A 554 -22.12 6.02 -19.07
C GLN A 554 -21.34 7.17 -19.71
N GLN A 555 -21.35 8.34 -19.09
CA GLN A 555 -20.50 9.45 -19.48
C GLN A 555 -19.19 9.40 -18.69
N VAL A 556 -18.06 9.50 -19.39
CA VAL A 556 -16.72 9.43 -18.80
C VAL A 556 -16.04 10.76 -19.02
N VAL A 557 -15.42 11.31 -17.96
CA VAL A 557 -14.54 12.48 -18.01
C VAL A 557 -13.14 12.04 -17.59
N VAL A 558 -12.12 12.36 -18.38
CA VAL A 558 -10.72 12.06 -18.09
C VAL A 558 -9.91 13.36 -18.13
N ASP A 559 -9.32 13.70 -16.99
CA ASP A 559 -8.58 14.95 -16.78
C ASP A 559 -7.17 14.87 -17.38
N PHE A 560 -6.70 15.90 -18.10
CA PHE A 560 -5.36 15.91 -18.67
C PHE A 560 -4.24 15.85 -17.63
N ARG A 561 -4.52 16.20 -16.36
CA ARG A 561 -3.60 15.98 -15.23
C ARG A 561 -3.22 14.52 -15.04
N THR A 562 -4.13 13.58 -15.37
CA THR A 562 -3.90 12.14 -15.15
C THR A 562 -3.16 11.47 -16.31
N PHE A 563 -3.00 12.17 -17.44
CA PHE A 563 -2.30 11.62 -18.61
C PHE A 563 -0.78 11.60 -18.39
N LYS A 564 -0.19 10.45 -18.72
CA LYS A 564 1.25 10.22 -18.73
C LYS A 564 1.70 9.79 -20.12
N LEU A 565 2.96 10.05 -20.47
CA LEU A 565 3.56 9.49 -21.69
C LEU A 565 3.43 7.97 -21.68
N TYR A 566 2.97 7.39 -22.79
CA TYR A 566 2.79 5.95 -22.88
C TYR A 566 4.15 5.25 -22.92
N GLU A 567 4.51 4.61 -21.81
CA GLU A 567 5.86 4.06 -21.56
C GLU A 567 6.21 2.86 -22.45
N TRP A 568 5.21 2.14 -22.95
CA TRP A 568 5.41 0.91 -23.71
C TRP A 568 5.63 1.16 -25.22
N TRP A 569 5.12 2.27 -25.77
CA TRP A 569 5.17 2.55 -27.21
C TRP A 569 5.02 4.04 -27.51
N GLN A 570 5.76 4.51 -28.51
CA GLN A 570 5.59 5.82 -29.13
C GLN A 570 5.65 5.64 -30.67
N PRO A 571 4.94 6.48 -31.47
CA PRO A 571 5.00 6.44 -32.94
C PRO A 571 6.41 6.62 -33.52
N ASP A 572 6.61 6.16 -34.75
CA ASP A 572 7.96 6.13 -35.33
C ASP A 572 8.58 7.50 -35.61
N ASN A 573 7.73 8.47 -35.94
CA ASN A 573 8.03 9.86 -36.26
C ASN A 573 7.73 10.83 -35.09
N VAL A 574 7.72 10.33 -33.85
CA VAL A 574 7.51 11.12 -32.63
C VAL A 574 8.64 12.13 -32.40
N VAL A 575 8.27 13.33 -31.96
CA VAL A 575 9.21 14.31 -31.38
C VAL A 575 8.90 14.43 -29.89
N ILE A 576 9.66 13.70 -29.06
CA ILE A 576 9.41 13.67 -27.61
C ILE A 576 9.80 15.02 -26.98
N ASN A 577 8.83 15.83 -26.58
CA ASN A 577 9.03 17.09 -25.86
C ASN A 577 8.39 17.12 -24.47
N ARG A 578 7.64 16.06 -24.11
CA ARG A 578 6.97 15.85 -22.83
C ARG A 578 5.90 16.88 -22.48
N LYS A 579 5.34 17.55 -23.47
CA LYS A 579 4.26 18.51 -23.32
C LYS A 579 3.09 18.03 -24.15
N MET A 580 1.93 17.86 -23.50
CA MET A 580 0.68 17.59 -24.21
C MET A 580 0.35 18.78 -25.12
N ASP A 581 0.77 18.71 -26.39
CA ASP A 581 0.63 19.80 -27.35
C ASP A 581 -0.76 19.76 -28.00
N MET A 582 -1.74 20.19 -27.22
CA MET A 582 -3.17 20.12 -27.52
C MET A 582 -3.66 21.10 -28.60
N GLY A 583 -2.74 21.87 -29.23
CA GLY A 583 -3.08 22.76 -30.33
C GLY A 583 -3.49 22.02 -31.61
N TRP A 584 -3.06 20.76 -31.73
CA TRP A 584 -3.43 19.87 -32.82
C TRP A 584 -3.35 18.42 -32.35
N VAL A 585 -4.48 17.72 -32.30
CA VAL A 585 -4.54 16.30 -31.92
C VAL A 585 -4.66 15.43 -33.17
N ASN A 586 -3.81 14.39 -33.25
CA ASN A 586 -3.72 13.49 -34.40
C ASN A 586 -4.64 12.28 -34.28
N SER A 587 -4.73 11.66 -33.09
CA SER A 587 -5.64 10.54 -32.84
C SER A 587 -6.11 10.46 -31.39
N ILE A 588 -7.24 9.77 -31.20
CA ILE A 588 -7.69 9.27 -29.90
C ILE A 588 -7.98 7.77 -30.00
N ASP A 589 -7.47 7.01 -29.04
CA ASP A 589 -7.47 5.56 -29.03
C ASP A 589 -8.16 5.04 -27.77
N PHE A 590 -9.03 4.05 -27.91
CA PHE A 590 -9.67 3.36 -26.81
C PHE A 590 -9.18 1.91 -26.72
N ARG A 591 -8.73 1.52 -25.54
CA ARG A 591 -8.11 0.23 -25.26
C ARG A 591 -8.85 -0.49 -24.13
N PRO A 592 -9.51 -1.63 -24.40
CA PRO A 592 -10.03 -2.49 -23.34
C PRO A 592 -8.88 -3.13 -22.56
N GLY A 593 -8.87 -2.98 -21.24
CA GLY A 593 -7.85 -3.54 -20.36
C GLY A 593 -8.17 -4.99 -19.96
N VAL A 594 -7.08 -5.78 -19.80
CA VAL A 594 -6.99 -7.19 -19.33
C VAL A 594 -6.72 -8.21 -20.46
N ASN A 595 -5.59 -8.92 -20.35
CA ASN A 595 -5.27 -10.08 -21.19
C ASN A 595 -6.29 -11.20 -20.99
N GLY A 596 -6.89 -11.68 -22.08
CA GLY A 596 -7.93 -12.72 -22.07
C GLY A 596 -9.36 -12.19 -22.06
N ALA A 597 -9.56 -10.87 -21.93
CA ALA A 597 -10.89 -10.26 -21.96
C ALA A 597 -11.56 -10.39 -23.34
N LYS A 598 -12.87 -10.63 -23.33
CA LYS A 598 -13.74 -10.56 -24.52
C LYS A 598 -14.93 -9.68 -24.17
N GLY A 599 -15.43 -8.90 -25.11
CA GLY A 599 -16.57 -8.03 -24.87
C GLY A 599 -16.84 -7.08 -26.02
N THR A 600 -17.73 -6.13 -25.77
CA THR A 600 -18.10 -5.04 -26.65
C THR A 600 -17.92 -3.73 -25.89
N LEU A 601 -17.18 -2.79 -26.47
CA LEU A 601 -17.20 -1.39 -26.05
C LEU A 601 -17.98 -0.58 -27.08
N MET A 602 -18.64 0.49 -26.66
CA MET A 602 -19.10 1.50 -27.61
C MET A 602 -18.67 2.89 -27.18
N VAL A 603 -18.34 3.75 -28.14
CA VAL A 603 -17.91 5.13 -27.88
C VAL A 603 -18.70 6.07 -28.76
N ASP A 604 -19.21 7.14 -28.16
CA ASP A 604 -19.91 8.20 -28.87
C ASP A 604 -19.67 9.57 -28.20
N ASN A 605 -20.02 10.66 -28.89
CA ASN A 605 -19.91 12.04 -28.44
C ASN A 605 -18.63 12.37 -27.69
N ILE A 606 -17.51 12.17 -28.36
CA ILE A 606 -16.21 12.60 -27.85
C ILE A 606 -16.21 14.13 -27.86
N ARG A 607 -15.91 14.72 -26.71
CA ARG A 607 -15.90 16.15 -26.40
C ARG A 607 -14.60 16.48 -25.66
N VAL A 608 -14.18 17.73 -25.75
CA VAL A 608 -13.22 18.32 -24.80
C VAL A 608 -13.98 19.16 -23.79
N THR A 609 -13.52 19.18 -22.53
CA THR A 609 -14.28 19.73 -21.39
C THR A 609 -13.40 20.48 -20.39
N ASN A 610 -14.02 21.40 -19.66
CA ASN A 610 -13.49 22.00 -18.42
C ASN A 610 -14.27 21.55 -17.18
N SER A 611 -15.22 20.62 -17.34
CA SER A 611 -15.97 20.04 -16.23
C SER A 611 -15.02 19.19 -15.39
N ALA A 612 -15.11 19.31 -14.07
CA ALA A 612 -14.37 18.44 -13.17
C ALA A 612 -14.80 16.98 -13.39
N SER A 613 -13.83 16.07 -13.31
CA SER A 613 -14.10 14.64 -13.17
C SER A 613 -15.08 14.40 -12.03
N GLU A 614 -16.27 13.86 -12.32
CA GLU A 614 -17.18 13.33 -11.29
C GLU A 614 -16.65 11.99 -10.71
N LEU A 615 -15.60 11.42 -11.31
CA LEU A 615 -14.87 10.28 -10.75
C LEU A 615 -13.90 10.76 -9.66
N SER A 616 -14.33 10.47 -8.44
CA SER A 616 -13.67 10.58 -7.13
C SER A 616 -13.12 11.96 -6.75
N SER A 617 -13.86 12.64 -5.87
CA SER A 617 -13.24 13.32 -4.72
C SER A 617 -12.06 12.47 -4.21
N ASP A 618 -10.90 13.08 -3.93
CA ASP A 618 -9.66 12.52 -3.36
C ASP A 618 -9.88 11.53 -2.20
N CYS A 619 -10.47 10.38 -2.50
CA CYS A 619 -10.70 9.31 -1.58
C CYS A 619 -9.59 8.33 -1.87
N SER A 620 -8.58 8.33 -0.98
CA SER A 620 -7.45 7.41 -1.05
C SER A 620 -7.93 6.02 -1.47
N ARG A 621 -7.33 5.45 -2.51
CA ARG A 621 -7.67 4.10 -2.96
C ARG A 621 -7.41 3.06 -1.87
N LEU A 622 -6.55 3.40 -0.90
CA LEU A 622 -6.29 2.63 0.31
C LEU A 622 -7.30 2.98 1.41
N LYS A 623 -8.00 1.96 1.90
CA LYS A 623 -8.97 2.02 2.99
C LYS A 623 -8.39 1.29 4.19
N ILE A 624 -8.18 2.02 5.28
CA ILE A 624 -7.51 1.55 6.49
C ILE A 624 -8.35 1.86 7.73
N ASN A 625 -8.12 1.16 8.83
CA ASN A 625 -8.53 1.64 10.14
C ASN A 625 -7.65 2.85 10.51
N GLN A 626 -8.24 4.04 10.54
CA GLN A 626 -7.52 5.31 10.73
C GLN A 626 -7.18 5.60 12.20
N VAL A 627 -7.64 4.77 13.14
CA VAL A 627 -7.35 4.91 14.57
C VAL A 627 -6.21 3.99 14.98
N GLY A 628 -6.26 2.72 14.58
CA GLY A 628 -5.16 1.77 14.82
C GLY A 628 -5.60 0.31 14.95
N TYR A 629 -4.61 -0.56 15.10
CA TYR A 629 -4.74 -2.01 15.12
C TYR A 629 -4.15 -2.62 16.40
N LEU A 630 -4.73 -3.72 16.88
CA LEU A 630 -4.25 -4.46 18.06
C LEU A 630 -3.14 -5.48 17.68
N PRO A 631 -2.10 -5.70 18.53
CA PRO A 631 -0.91 -6.48 18.19
C PRO A 631 -1.16 -7.94 17.83
N ASP A 632 -2.07 -8.61 18.52
CA ASP A 632 -2.30 -10.06 18.39
C ASP A 632 -3.52 -10.45 17.55
N TYR A 633 -4.16 -9.46 16.94
CA TYR A 633 -5.39 -9.63 16.17
C TYR A 633 -5.17 -9.40 14.68
N LEU A 634 -6.22 -9.68 13.91
CA LEU A 634 -6.26 -9.50 12.47
C LEU A 634 -6.05 -8.02 12.13
N LYS A 635 -5.18 -7.73 11.15
CA LYS A 635 -4.84 -6.38 10.68
C LYS A 635 -4.85 -6.41 9.16
N MET A 636 -5.78 -5.67 8.58
CA MET A 636 -5.92 -5.62 7.14
C MET A 636 -6.21 -4.20 6.68
N PHE A 637 -5.98 -3.99 5.39
CA PHE A 637 -6.46 -2.85 4.64
C PHE A 637 -7.10 -3.33 3.35
N VAL A 638 -7.95 -2.49 2.76
CA VAL A 638 -8.55 -2.73 1.45
C VAL A 638 -7.98 -1.72 0.47
N ILE A 639 -7.77 -2.14 -0.78
CA ILE A 639 -7.46 -1.23 -1.88
C ILE A 639 -8.46 -1.41 -3.01
N ALA A 640 -9.00 -0.29 -3.52
CA ALA A 640 -9.74 -0.23 -4.76
C ALA A 640 -8.75 -0.22 -5.94
N ASP A 641 -8.44 -1.41 -6.45
CA ASP A 641 -7.39 -1.63 -7.45
C ASP A 641 -7.57 -2.98 -8.18
N SER A 642 -7.36 -2.97 -9.50
CA SER A 642 -7.39 -4.18 -10.33
C SER A 642 -5.99 -4.74 -10.66
N VAL A 643 -4.91 -3.95 -10.55
CA VAL A 643 -3.59 -4.28 -11.10
C VAL A 643 -2.55 -4.72 -10.06
N SER A 644 -2.42 -3.97 -8.97
CA SER A 644 -1.38 -4.11 -7.93
C SER A 644 -1.36 -5.50 -7.28
N LYS A 645 -0.18 -6.05 -7.00
CA LYS A 645 -0.02 -7.44 -6.51
C LYS A 645 0.63 -7.50 -5.14
N GLY A 646 1.39 -6.48 -4.75
CA GLY A 646 2.17 -6.48 -3.52
C GLY A 646 2.03 -5.20 -2.71
N PHE A 647 2.33 -5.30 -1.42
CA PHE A 647 2.46 -4.16 -0.53
C PHE A 647 3.65 -4.35 0.42
N GLY A 648 4.23 -3.26 0.88
CA GLY A 648 5.17 -3.21 1.98
C GLY A 648 4.56 -2.51 3.19
N LEU A 649 5.06 -2.84 4.38
CA LEU A 649 4.86 -2.05 5.59
C LEU A 649 6.22 -1.52 6.02
N LEU A 650 6.35 -0.19 6.07
CA LEU A 650 7.56 0.50 6.48
C LEU A 650 7.41 1.00 7.92
N ASP A 651 8.47 0.97 8.74
CA ASP A 651 8.47 1.67 10.02
C ASP A 651 8.79 3.16 9.88
N THR A 652 8.90 3.89 11.00
CA THR A 652 9.16 5.34 11.01
C THR A 652 10.52 5.75 10.42
N ASN A 653 11.47 4.82 10.30
CA ASN A 653 12.77 5.08 9.70
C ASN A 653 12.79 4.68 8.22
N GLY A 654 11.64 4.24 7.66
CA GLY A 654 11.52 3.78 6.28
C GLY A 654 11.90 2.31 6.07
N PHE A 655 12.09 1.52 7.14
CA PHE A 655 12.45 0.11 7.02
C PHE A 655 11.27 -0.76 6.66
N LEU A 656 11.41 -1.58 5.62
CA LEU A 656 10.47 -2.66 5.35
C LEU A 656 10.45 -3.67 6.51
N VAL A 657 9.42 -3.60 7.34
CA VAL A 657 9.16 -4.55 8.42
C VAL A 657 8.31 -5.73 7.96
N TYR A 658 7.55 -5.55 6.87
CA TYR A 658 6.73 -6.60 6.31
C TYR A 658 6.54 -6.44 4.80
N ASN A 659 6.63 -7.54 4.07
CA ASN A 659 6.37 -7.60 2.63
C ASN A 659 5.21 -8.58 2.38
N GLY A 660 4.11 -8.06 1.87
CA GLY A 660 2.85 -8.80 1.71
C GLY A 660 2.36 -8.85 0.27
N LYS A 661 1.47 -9.81 0.00
CA LYS A 661 0.74 -9.93 -1.27
C LYS A 661 -0.69 -9.43 -1.10
N LEU A 662 -1.18 -8.70 -2.10
CA LEU A 662 -2.58 -8.33 -2.20
C LEU A 662 -3.40 -9.53 -2.69
N ARG A 663 -4.50 -9.83 -1.98
CA ARG A 663 -5.45 -10.90 -2.35
C ARG A 663 -6.67 -10.29 -3.01
N SER A 664 -6.99 -10.73 -4.22
CA SER A 664 -8.20 -10.26 -4.91
C SER A 664 -9.47 -10.77 -4.23
N LYS A 665 -10.40 -9.85 -4.01
CA LYS A 665 -11.80 -10.11 -3.63
C LYS A 665 -12.76 -9.88 -4.80
N GLY A 666 -12.23 -9.53 -5.97
CA GLY A 666 -13.00 -9.30 -7.18
C GLY A 666 -13.81 -8.00 -7.14
N PHE A 667 -14.74 -7.88 -8.08
CA PHE A 667 -15.66 -6.76 -8.17
C PHE A 667 -16.76 -6.90 -7.13
N TRP A 668 -17.00 -5.85 -6.34
CA TRP A 668 -18.07 -5.80 -5.36
C TRP A 668 -19.15 -4.79 -5.75
N ASN A 669 -20.38 -5.27 -5.99
CA ASN A 669 -21.50 -4.41 -6.41
C ASN A 669 -21.82 -3.32 -5.38
N GLY A 670 -21.59 -3.57 -4.08
CA GLY A 670 -21.91 -2.63 -3.01
C GLY A 670 -21.18 -1.29 -3.12
N SER A 671 -19.96 -1.27 -3.66
CA SER A 671 -19.21 -0.04 -3.96
C SER A 671 -18.92 0.15 -5.45
N SER A 672 -19.20 -0.87 -6.27
CA SER A 672 -18.82 -0.96 -7.68
C SER A 672 -17.32 -0.78 -7.94
N GLU A 673 -16.50 -1.39 -7.09
CA GLU A 673 -15.03 -1.34 -7.19
C GLU A 673 -14.46 -2.76 -7.29
N ASN A 674 -13.31 -2.91 -7.95
CA ASN A 674 -12.47 -4.10 -7.81
C ASN A 674 -11.64 -3.98 -6.53
N LEU A 675 -11.82 -4.91 -5.62
CA LEU A 675 -11.23 -4.83 -4.29
C LEU A 675 -10.14 -5.88 -4.10
N LYS A 676 -9.05 -5.46 -3.48
CA LYS A 676 -8.02 -6.35 -2.95
C LYS A 676 -7.79 -6.08 -1.48
N VAL A 677 -7.34 -7.10 -0.76
CA VAL A 677 -7.05 -7.04 0.67
C VAL A 677 -5.56 -7.30 0.89
N GLY A 678 -4.93 -6.43 1.67
CA GLY A 678 -3.63 -6.69 2.26
C GLY A 678 -3.79 -7.10 3.72
N ASP A 679 -3.09 -8.15 4.13
CA ASP A 679 -3.10 -8.70 5.50
C ASP A 679 -1.68 -8.66 6.05
N PHE A 680 -1.49 -7.92 7.15
CA PHE A 680 -0.21 -7.73 7.83
C PHE A 680 -0.31 -8.17 9.30
N SER A 681 -1.23 -9.08 9.61
CA SER A 681 -1.54 -9.52 10.98
C SER A 681 -0.35 -10.13 11.71
N SER A 682 0.65 -10.65 10.98
CA SER A 682 1.89 -11.18 11.56
C SER A 682 2.79 -10.12 12.19
N VAL A 683 2.61 -8.84 11.85
CA VAL A 683 3.33 -7.74 12.49
C VAL A 683 2.66 -7.46 13.84
N LYS A 684 3.41 -7.68 14.92
CA LYS A 684 2.90 -7.52 16.29
C LYS A 684 3.54 -6.36 17.05
N GLN A 685 4.69 -5.89 16.58
CA GLN A 685 5.38 -4.80 17.25
C GLN A 685 4.49 -3.54 17.22
N THR A 686 4.35 -2.91 18.38
CA THR A 686 3.64 -1.64 18.50
C THR A 686 4.49 -0.53 17.90
N GLY A 687 3.85 0.40 17.20
CA GLY A 687 4.52 1.51 16.55
C GLY A 687 3.68 2.15 15.44
N LYS A 688 4.25 3.19 14.85
CA LYS A 688 3.72 3.80 13.63
C LYS A 688 4.37 3.13 12.43
N TYR A 689 3.56 2.89 11.41
CA TYR A 689 3.99 2.27 10.17
C TYR A 689 3.35 2.97 8.97
N GLN A 690 3.94 2.77 7.80
CA GLN A 690 3.41 3.21 6.52
C GLN A 690 3.18 2.00 5.62
N ILE A 691 1.92 1.79 5.21
CA ILE A 691 1.59 0.86 4.13
C ILE A 691 2.03 1.50 2.82
N VAL A 692 2.70 0.74 1.96
CA VAL A 692 3.12 1.19 0.61
C VAL A 692 2.74 0.13 -0.42
N ILE A 693 2.01 0.52 -1.46
CA ILE A 693 1.63 -0.38 -2.55
C ILE A 693 2.74 -0.41 -3.57
N GLN A 694 3.23 -1.61 -3.88
CA GLN A 694 4.50 -1.78 -4.60
C GLN A 694 4.45 -1.29 -6.04
N GLU A 695 3.31 -1.45 -6.70
CA GLU A 695 3.14 -1.10 -8.10
C GLU A 695 2.69 0.34 -8.32
N SER A 696 1.83 0.87 -7.45
CA SER A 696 1.29 2.23 -7.59
C SER A 696 2.03 3.29 -6.78
N GLY A 697 2.74 2.90 -5.71
CA GLY A 697 3.33 3.82 -4.75
C GLY A 697 2.35 4.45 -3.77
N ASP A 698 1.06 4.06 -3.79
CA ASP A 698 0.08 4.58 -2.83
C ASP A 698 0.53 4.26 -1.40
N LYS A 699 0.32 5.21 -0.49
CA LYS A 699 0.75 5.07 0.90
C LYS A 699 -0.26 5.59 1.89
N GLU A 700 -0.37 4.92 3.02
CA GLU A 700 -1.16 5.36 4.17
C GLU A 700 -0.43 5.03 5.48
N GLU A 701 -0.55 5.92 6.47
CA GLU A 701 0.00 5.69 7.81
C GLU A 701 -0.99 4.89 8.67
N ILE A 702 -0.45 3.97 9.46
CA ILE A 702 -1.20 3.19 10.44
C ILE A 702 -0.49 3.16 11.78
N VAL A 703 -1.23 2.81 12.82
CA VAL A 703 -0.70 2.59 14.18
C VAL A 703 -1.03 1.18 14.62
N ILE A 704 -0.05 0.48 15.18
CA ILE A 704 -0.27 -0.74 15.97
C ILE A 704 0.00 -0.38 17.43
N ASP A 705 -1.00 -0.56 18.30
CA ASP A 705 -0.95 -0.14 19.71
C ASP A 705 -1.64 -1.18 20.59
N GLU A 706 -1.27 -1.30 21.87
CA GLU A 706 -1.92 -2.21 22.82
C GLU A 706 -3.35 -1.77 23.16
N ASN A 707 -3.65 -0.48 23.10
CA ASN A 707 -4.96 0.09 23.45
C ASN A 707 -5.40 1.18 22.45
N PRO A 708 -5.47 0.88 21.14
CA PRO A 708 -5.73 1.88 20.10
C PRO A 708 -7.10 2.54 20.25
N TYR A 709 -8.04 1.87 20.91
CA TYR A 709 -9.43 2.30 21.03
C TYR A 709 -9.77 3.02 22.34
N ARG A 710 -8.83 3.15 23.29
CA ARG A 710 -9.11 3.71 24.62
C ARG A 710 -9.65 5.14 24.55
N ASN A 711 -8.93 6.03 23.86
CA ASN A 711 -9.32 7.44 23.73
C ASN A 711 -10.66 7.59 23.00
N LEU A 712 -10.90 6.75 22.00
CA LEU A 712 -12.16 6.72 21.26
C LEU A 712 -13.32 6.26 22.16
N LEU A 713 -13.12 5.23 22.97
CA LEU A 713 -14.13 4.77 23.94
C LEU A 713 -14.44 5.85 24.98
N ASP A 714 -13.44 6.56 25.48
CA ASP A 714 -13.62 7.66 26.42
C ASP A 714 -14.45 8.80 25.82
N ALA A 715 -14.12 9.21 24.59
CA ALA A 715 -14.90 10.21 23.85
C ALA A 715 -16.32 9.73 23.55
N ALA A 716 -16.49 8.46 23.17
CA ALA A 716 -17.81 7.89 22.89
C ALA A 716 -18.69 7.87 24.15
N VAL A 717 -18.17 7.57 25.34
CA VAL A 717 -18.96 7.71 26.58
C VAL A 717 -19.24 9.18 26.89
N LYS A 718 -18.25 10.06 26.70
CA LYS A 718 -18.44 11.51 26.90
C LYS A 718 -19.44 12.14 25.92
N ALA A 719 -19.71 11.53 24.76
CA ALA A 719 -20.73 11.99 23.83
C ALA A 719 -22.12 12.15 24.50
N PHE A 720 -22.46 11.28 25.46
CA PHE A 720 -23.70 11.38 26.23
C PHE A 720 -23.78 12.63 27.11
N TYR A 721 -22.64 13.10 27.65
CA TYR A 721 -22.57 14.37 28.37
C TYR A 721 -22.96 15.55 27.46
N PHE A 722 -22.47 15.56 26.21
CA PHE A 722 -22.83 16.60 25.25
C PHE A 722 -24.32 16.59 24.90
N GLN A 723 -24.96 15.42 24.96
CA GLN A 723 -26.40 15.28 24.77
C GLN A 723 -27.27 15.76 25.94
N ARG A 724 -26.73 16.09 27.12
CA ARG A 724 -27.56 16.50 28.28
C ARG A 724 -28.35 17.79 28.01
N ILE A 725 -29.68 17.73 27.84
CA ILE A 725 -30.44 18.88 27.31
C ILE A 725 -30.74 19.98 28.34
N SER A 726 -31.11 19.61 29.57
CA SER A 726 -31.61 20.56 30.58
C SER A 726 -30.54 21.14 31.51
N THR A 727 -29.25 21.02 31.15
CA THR A 727 -28.13 21.51 31.95
C THR A 727 -27.18 22.34 31.10
N GLU A 728 -26.45 23.23 31.79
CA GLU A 728 -25.28 23.89 31.24
C GLU A 728 -24.19 22.87 30.96
N LEU A 729 -23.48 23.04 29.85
CA LEU A 729 -22.21 22.36 29.60
C LEU A 729 -21.09 23.35 29.88
N SER A 730 -20.44 23.20 31.03
CA SER A 730 -19.45 24.16 31.52
C SER A 730 -18.18 24.18 30.64
N PRO A 731 -17.44 25.30 30.56
CA PRO A 731 -16.12 25.34 29.93
C PRO A 731 -15.12 24.34 30.50
N GLU A 732 -15.21 24.01 31.79
CA GLU A 732 -14.32 23.05 32.44
C GLU A 732 -14.49 21.62 31.89
N ASN A 733 -15.73 21.20 31.66
CA ASN A 733 -16.03 19.83 31.23
C ASN A 733 -16.19 19.71 29.71
N ALA A 734 -16.69 20.76 29.03
CA ALA A 734 -17.00 20.78 27.60
C ALA A 734 -15.96 21.52 26.74
N GLY A 735 -15.02 22.27 27.34
CA GLY A 735 -14.00 23.00 26.61
C GLY A 735 -14.59 24.02 25.64
N ILE A 736 -14.18 23.93 24.36
CA ILE A 736 -14.66 24.83 23.30
C ILE A 736 -16.14 24.63 22.95
N TRP A 737 -16.73 23.49 23.34
CA TRP A 737 -18.14 23.15 23.10
C TRP A 737 -19.05 23.51 24.29
N ALA A 738 -18.58 24.40 25.15
CA ALA A 738 -19.38 24.90 26.26
C ALA A 738 -20.63 25.62 25.76
N ARG A 739 -21.76 25.35 26.41
CA ARG A 739 -23.04 25.99 26.09
C ARG A 739 -23.85 26.23 27.34
N LYS A 740 -24.70 27.26 27.29
CA LYS A 740 -25.68 27.55 28.34
C LYS A 740 -26.60 26.35 28.58
N ALA A 741 -27.28 26.38 29.73
CA ALA A 741 -28.37 25.46 30.00
C ALA A 741 -29.37 25.49 28.84
N GLY A 742 -29.67 24.31 28.31
CA GLY A 742 -30.62 24.16 27.22
C GLY A 742 -32.06 24.24 27.71
N ILE A 743 -32.92 23.37 27.19
CA ILE A 743 -34.35 23.46 27.47
C ILE A 743 -34.63 22.91 28.88
N PRO A 744 -35.17 23.72 29.82
CA PRO A 744 -35.32 23.30 31.22
C PRO A 744 -36.28 22.13 31.41
N ASP A 745 -37.34 22.03 30.59
CA ASP A 745 -38.36 20.98 30.65
C ASP A 745 -39.06 20.82 32.02
N THR A 746 -39.11 21.88 32.85
CA THR A 746 -39.65 21.84 34.22
C THR A 746 -41.18 21.87 34.30
N ALA A 747 -41.88 22.20 33.22
CA ALA A 747 -43.33 22.33 33.19
C ALA A 747 -43.94 22.08 31.78
N CYS A 748 -43.58 20.95 31.16
CA CYS A 748 -44.05 20.62 29.81
C CYS A 748 -45.55 20.24 29.82
N PRO A 749 -46.40 20.89 29.00
CA PRO A 749 -47.80 20.52 28.86
C PRO A 749 -47.99 19.08 28.36
N LEU A 750 -49.03 18.42 28.87
CA LEU A 750 -49.50 17.14 28.34
C LEU A 750 -50.22 17.36 27.00
N HIS A 751 -49.81 16.63 25.97
CA HIS A 751 -50.53 16.61 24.70
C HIS A 751 -51.90 15.94 24.86
N VAL A 752 -52.85 16.20 23.96
CA VAL A 752 -54.19 15.55 24.00
C VAL A 752 -54.12 14.02 23.99
N THR A 753 -53.06 13.46 23.39
CA THR A 753 -52.79 12.01 23.37
C THR A 753 -52.44 11.44 24.74
N ALA A 754 -52.08 12.27 25.73
CA ALA A 754 -51.87 11.84 27.11
C ALA A 754 -53.17 11.44 27.83
N GLY A 755 -54.34 11.74 27.26
CA GLY A 755 -55.64 11.38 27.82
C GLY A 755 -56.04 12.20 29.06
N ARG A 756 -55.24 13.19 29.46
CA ARG A 756 -55.53 14.16 30.51
C ARG A 756 -54.78 15.48 30.30
N SER A 757 -55.27 16.56 30.89
CA SER A 757 -54.61 17.87 30.89
C SER A 757 -53.65 18.06 32.08
N GLY A 758 -52.77 19.06 31.97
CA GLY A 758 -51.80 19.45 32.99
C GLY A 758 -50.40 19.62 32.42
N CYS A 759 -49.43 19.88 33.30
CA CYS A 759 -48.01 19.94 32.97
C CYS A 759 -47.21 18.96 33.84
N LEU A 760 -46.06 18.51 33.34
CA LEU A 760 -45.12 17.66 34.07
C LEU A 760 -43.71 18.26 34.03
N ASP A 761 -42.99 18.11 35.13
CA ASP A 761 -41.53 18.25 35.13
C ASP A 761 -40.94 17.00 34.49
N VAL A 762 -40.30 17.18 33.34
CA VAL A 762 -39.57 16.16 32.58
C VAL A 762 -38.16 16.64 32.27
N SER A 763 -37.59 17.45 33.15
CA SER A 763 -36.21 17.96 33.07
C SER A 763 -35.16 16.85 33.15
N GLY A 764 -33.99 17.11 32.55
CA GLY A 764 -32.87 16.18 32.45
C GLY A 764 -32.91 15.36 31.17
N GLY A 765 -32.14 14.28 31.14
CA GLY A 765 -32.04 13.36 30.02
C GLY A 765 -31.29 13.90 28.80
N TRP A 766 -31.06 13.01 27.85
CA TRP A 766 -30.30 13.25 26.64
C TRP A 766 -31.18 13.70 25.48
N MET A 767 -30.66 14.59 24.65
CA MET A 767 -31.09 14.77 23.27
C MET A 767 -30.91 13.42 22.56
N ASP A 768 -31.95 12.95 21.88
CA ASP A 768 -31.96 11.62 21.27
C ASP A 768 -31.01 11.52 20.07
N ALA A 769 -31.06 12.52 19.21
CA ALA A 769 -30.30 12.55 17.98
C ALA A 769 -29.76 13.96 17.72
N GLY A 770 -29.80 14.40 16.46
CA GLY A 770 -29.52 15.78 16.09
C GLY A 770 -30.66 16.73 16.45
N ASP A 771 -31.81 16.22 16.87
CA ASP A 771 -32.96 16.96 17.37
C ASP A 771 -32.97 17.05 18.91
N TYR A 772 -33.91 17.84 19.42
CA TYR A 772 -34.06 18.07 20.85
C TYR A 772 -35.08 17.14 21.52
N GLY A 773 -35.72 16.23 20.79
CA GLY A 773 -36.65 15.25 21.33
C GLY A 773 -36.00 14.26 22.29
N LYS A 774 -36.82 13.68 23.19
CA LYS A 774 -36.42 12.59 24.09
C LYS A 774 -37.46 11.48 24.02
N TYR A 775 -37.03 10.24 23.77
CA TYR A 775 -37.91 9.13 23.40
C TYR A 775 -37.62 7.89 24.25
N ILE A 776 -38.62 7.37 24.97
CA ILE A 776 -38.40 6.28 25.94
C ILE A 776 -37.98 4.98 25.24
N VAL A 777 -38.49 4.72 24.03
CA VAL A 777 -38.13 3.50 23.27
C VAL A 777 -36.65 3.51 22.89
N ASN A 778 -36.16 4.60 22.29
CA ASN A 778 -34.76 4.69 21.89
C ASN A 778 -33.80 4.81 23.09
N ALA A 779 -34.20 5.51 24.16
CA ALA A 779 -33.51 5.51 25.44
C ALA A 779 -33.44 4.10 26.06
N GLY A 780 -34.48 3.29 25.85
CA GLY A 780 -34.55 1.89 26.27
C GLY A 780 -33.36 1.06 25.79
N ILE A 781 -33.24 0.87 24.48
CA ILE A 781 -32.12 0.11 23.88
C ILE A 781 -30.77 0.74 24.20
N THR A 782 -30.68 2.07 24.25
CA THR A 782 -29.46 2.81 24.59
C THR A 782 -28.96 2.44 25.99
N VAL A 783 -29.78 2.69 27.01
CA VAL A 783 -29.40 2.44 28.41
C VAL A 783 -29.25 0.94 28.66
N GLY A 784 -30.11 0.11 28.09
CA GLY A 784 -29.99 -1.34 28.18
C GLY A 784 -28.64 -1.85 27.69
N THR A 785 -28.16 -1.34 26.56
CA THR A 785 -26.86 -1.69 25.97
C THR A 785 -25.70 -1.21 26.83
N LEU A 786 -25.71 0.04 27.30
CA LEU A 786 -24.68 0.59 28.19
C LEU A 786 -24.57 -0.18 29.51
N LEU A 787 -25.72 -0.50 30.13
CA LEU A 787 -25.77 -1.28 31.36
C LEU A 787 -25.32 -2.73 31.13
N ALA A 788 -25.62 -3.33 29.98
CA ALA A 788 -25.13 -4.66 29.64
C ALA A 788 -23.60 -4.70 29.54
N LEU A 789 -22.96 -3.67 28.96
CA LEU A 789 -21.50 -3.54 28.98
C LEU A 789 -20.97 -3.48 30.42
N TYR A 790 -21.56 -2.63 31.26
CA TYR A 790 -21.15 -2.50 32.66
C TYR A 790 -21.28 -3.81 33.44
N GLU A 791 -22.36 -4.58 33.24
CA GLU A 791 -22.52 -5.87 33.90
C GLU A 791 -21.46 -6.90 33.47
N LEU A 792 -21.02 -6.86 32.22
CA LEU A 792 -19.95 -7.71 31.73
C LEU A 792 -18.59 -7.25 32.28
N PHE A 793 -18.33 -5.94 32.29
CA PHE A 793 -17.04 -5.35 32.64
C PHE A 793 -17.20 -4.07 33.48
N PRO A 794 -17.44 -4.18 34.81
CA PRO A 794 -17.69 -3.03 35.68
C PRO A 794 -16.54 -2.00 35.74
N ALA A 795 -15.32 -2.42 35.43
CA ALA A 795 -14.11 -1.59 35.44
C ALA A 795 -13.71 -1.08 34.04
N CYS A 796 -14.54 -1.30 33.01
CA CYS A 796 -14.21 -0.94 31.63
C CYS A 796 -14.10 0.59 31.42
N ILE A 797 -14.99 1.34 32.08
CA ILE A 797 -15.03 2.80 32.03
C ILE A 797 -14.65 3.35 33.40
N HIS A 798 -13.62 4.20 33.41
CA HIS A 798 -13.11 4.83 34.62
C HIS A 798 -13.90 6.08 35.03
N ASP A 799 -13.61 6.58 36.22
CA ASP A 799 -14.19 7.79 36.85
C ASP A 799 -13.30 9.03 36.60
N SER A 800 -13.02 9.34 35.33
CA SER A 800 -12.13 10.45 34.94
C SER A 800 -12.32 10.97 33.49
N LEU A 801 -13.51 10.85 32.91
CA LEU A 801 -13.88 11.35 31.57
C LEU A 801 -14.08 12.88 31.53
N ASN A 802 -13.91 13.56 32.66
CA ASN A 802 -14.10 15.00 32.79
C ASN A 802 -15.57 15.40 32.48
N ILE A 803 -16.50 14.77 33.18
CA ILE A 803 -17.90 15.19 33.33
C ILE A 803 -18.09 15.75 34.76
N PRO A 804 -19.20 16.46 35.06
CA PRO A 804 -19.40 17.08 36.37
C PRO A 804 -19.32 16.11 37.55
N GLU A 805 -19.72 14.86 37.34
CA GLU A 805 -19.72 13.80 38.33
C GLU A 805 -18.38 13.07 38.48
N SER A 806 -17.41 13.29 37.58
CA SER A 806 -16.13 12.58 37.62
C SER A 806 -15.40 12.78 38.95
N LYS A 807 -14.70 11.72 39.38
CA LYS A 807 -13.97 11.55 40.64
C LYS A 807 -14.88 11.38 41.88
N ASN A 808 -16.13 10.96 41.70
CA ASN A 808 -17.06 10.70 42.80
C ASN A 808 -16.98 9.25 43.37
N GLY A 809 -16.13 8.40 42.79
CA GLY A 809 -15.98 6.98 43.13
C GLY A 809 -16.93 6.04 42.40
N ILE A 810 -17.68 6.54 41.41
CA ILE A 810 -18.61 5.81 40.55
C ILE A 810 -18.05 5.86 39.12
N SER A 811 -18.25 4.80 38.33
CA SER A 811 -17.86 4.84 36.92
C SER A 811 -18.64 5.94 36.20
N ASP A 812 -17.96 6.78 35.41
CA ASP A 812 -18.62 7.86 34.65
C ASP A 812 -19.72 7.33 33.70
N LEU A 813 -19.62 6.06 33.27
CA LEU A 813 -20.68 5.39 32.51
C LEU A 813 -21.99 5.31 33.31
N LEU A 814 -21.90 5.00 34.61
CA LEU A 814 -23.07 4.98 35.48
C LEU A 814 -23.53 6.40 35.81
N ASP A 815 -22.63 7.37 35.97
CA ASP A 815 -23.07 8.75 36.18
C ASP A 815 -23.85 9.31 35.00
N GLU A 816 -23.38 9.07 33.77
CA GLU A 816 -24.14 9.41 32.56
C GLU A 816 -25.47 8.65 32.50
N VAL A 817 -25.48 7.33 32.71
CA VAL A 817 -26.73 6.56 32.70
C VAL A 817 -27.71 7.09 33.78
N ARG A 818 -27.22 7.48 34.95
CA ARG A 818 -28.07 8.04 36.02
C ARG A 818 -28.78 9.31 35.56
N TYR A 819 -28.09 10.18 34.80
CA TYR A 819 -28.68 11.40 34.26
C TYR A 819 -29.90 11.11 33.39
N GLU A 820 -29.83 10.07 32.54
CA GLU A 820 -30.95 9.63 31.71
C GLU A 820 -32.06 8.95 32.52
N ILE A 821 -31.70 8.11 33.48
CA ILE A 821 -32.67 7.41 34.33
C ILE A 821 -33.51 8.38 35.16
N GLU A 822 -32.92 9.48 35.66
CA GLU A 822 -33.68 10.50 36.37
C GLU A 822 -34.74 11.18 35.49
N TRP A 823 -34.49 11.34 34.19
CA TRP A 823 -35.51 11.76 33.23
C TRP A 823 -36.55 10.66 32.98
N MET A 824 -36.13 9.42 32.69
CA MET A 824 -37.04 8.30 32.43
C MET A 824 -38.04 8.11 33.59
N LYS A 825 -37.58 8.22 34.84
CA LYS A 825 -38.44 8.12 36.06
C LYS A 825 -39.57 9.15 36.08
N LYS A 826 -39.35 10.35 35.53
CA LYS A 826 -40.36 11.41 35.43
C LYS A 826 -41.40 11.13 34.34
N MET A 827 -41.08 10.27 33.37
CA MET A 827 -41.99 9.87 32.29
C MET A 827 -42.99 8.78 32.70
N GLN A 828 -42.84 8.17 33.89
CA GLN A 828 -43.84 7.22 34.41
C GLN A 828 -45.01 7.94 35.07
N ASP A 829 -46.22 7.68 34.59
CA ASP A 829 -47.47 8.22 35.14
C ASP A 829 -47.93 7.43 36.38
N LYS A 830 -48.90 7.99 37.12
CA LYS A 830 -49.37 7.44 38.41
C LYS A 830 -49.98 6.03 38.32
N ASP A 831 -50.48 5.65 37.14
CA ASP A 831 -51.05 4.31 36.89
C ASP A 831 -49.98 3.26 36.54
N GLY A 832 -48.72 3.66 36.42
CA GLY A 832 -47.58 2.80 36.10
C GLY A 832 -47.19 2.81 34.62
N GLY A 833 -48.06 3.29 33.72
CA GLY A 833 -47.75 3.44 32.31
C GLY A 833 -46.77 4.58 32.06
N VAL A 834 -46.04 4.54 30.95
CA VAL A 834 -44.95 5.47 30.67
C VAL A 834 -45.26 6.26 29.41
N PHE A 835 -45.07 7.59 29.48
CA PHE A 835 -45.25 8.48 28.35
C PHE A 835 -44.20 8.20 27.27
N PHE A 836 -44.61 8.27 26.00
CA PHE A 836 -43.78 7.78 24.91
C PHE A 836 -42.56 8.66 24.61
N LYS A 837 -42.78 9.97 24.52
CA LYS A 837 -41.76 10.97 24.16
C LYS A 837 -42.10 12.36 24.69
N VAL A 838 -41.09 13.24 24.70
CA VAL A 838 -41.27 14.69 24.89
C VAL A 838 -40.56 15.47 23.78
N GLY A 839 -41.27 16.41 23.17
CA GLY A 839 -40.71 17.30 22.17
C GLY A 839 -41.73 18.25 21.55
N SER A 840 -41.27 19.06 20.59
CA SER A 840 -42.06 20.06 19.88
C SER A 840 -43.07 19.42 18.91
N LEU A 841 -44.12 20.15 18.54
CA LEU A 841 -45.06 19.74 17.48
C LEU A 841 -44.58 20.12 16.07
N LYS A 842 -43.39 20.73 15.96
CA LYS A 842 -42.71 21.03 14.70
C LYS A 842 -41.21 20.90 14.95
N TRP A 843 -40.46 20.55 13.91
CA TRP A 843 -39.01 20.45 14.03
C TRP A 843 -38.43 21.83 14.37
N ASP A 844 -37.59 21.87 15.41
CA ASP A 844 -36.83 23.07 15.74
C ASP A 844 -35.79 23.35 14.65
N GLY A 845 -35.44 24.62 14.45
CA GLY A 845 -34.37 25.01 13.53
C GLY A 845 -32.99 24.58 14.02
N PHE A 846 -31.96 24.82 13.20
CA PHE A 846 -30.55 24.68 13.59
C PHE A 846 -30.12 25.89 14.44
N ILE A 847 -30.64 25.93 15.66
CA ILE A 847 -30.39 26.95 16.69
C ILE A 847 -29.97 26.29 17.99
N GLN A 848 -29.36 27.03 18.92
CA GLN A 848 -28.93 26.46 20.19
C GLN A 848 -30.14 26.03 21.04
N PRO A 849 -30.00 25.02 21.93
CA PRO A 849 -31.12 24.53 22.73
C PRO A 849 -31.79 25.63 23.58
N HIS A 850 -31.02 26.62 24.04
CA HIS A 850 -31.51 27.73 24.87
C HIS A 850 -32.30 28.80 24.08
N GLU A 851 -32.27 28.73 22.75
CA GLU A 851 -32.95 29.66 21.82
C GLU A 851 -34.28 29.08 21.32
N VAL A 852 -34.63 27.85 21.70
CA VAL A 852 -35.86 27.20 21.27
C VAL A 852 -37.07 27.84 21.93
N GLU A 853 -37.93 28.46 21.11
CA GLU A 853 -39.18 29.10 21.55
C GLU A 853 -40.40 28.17 21.45
N ASN A 854 -40.30 27.07 20.68
CA ASN A 854 -41.39 26.12 20.51
C ASN A 854 -41.77 25.43 21.83
N SER A 855 -43.06 25.41 22.15
CA SER A 855 -43.56 24.63 23.28
C SER A 855 -43.35 23.14 23.05
N ARG A 856 -42.80 22.47 24.05
CA ARG A 856 -42.63 21.01 24.08
C ARG A 856 -43.79 20.34 24.82
N TYR A 857 -44.18 19.17 24.35
CA TYR A 857 -45.29 18.41 24.92
C TYR A 857 -44.87 17.01 25.32
N VAL A 858 -45.45 16.52 26.42
CA VAL A 858 -45.37 15.11 26.80
C VAL A 858 -46.46 14.35 26.06
N MET A 859 -46.06 13.40 25.21
CA MET A 859 -46.97 12.61 24.38
C MET A 859 -47.51 11.40 25.12
N GLY A 860 -48.66 10.89 24.67
CA GLY A 860 -49.35 9.74 25.25
C GLY A 860 -48.50 8.49 25.52
N LYS A 861 -49.03 7.63 26.38
CA LYS A 861 -48.38 6.39 26.82
C LYS A 861 -48.49 5.30 25.77
N SER A 862 -47.52 4.39 25.70
CA SER A 862 -47.60 3.19 24.85
C SER A 862 -47.18 1.94 25.61
N THR A 863 -47.54 0.76 25.08
CA THR A 863 -47.05 -0.52 25.59
C THR A 863 -45.53 -0.64 25.44
N THR A 864 -44.97 -0.23 24.30
CA THR A 864 -43.53 -0.29 24.00
C THR A 864 -42.69 0.56 24.94
N SER A 865 -43.05 1.84 25.13
CA SER A 865 -42.37 2.74 26.06
C SER A 865 -42.43 2.22 27.50
N THR A 866 -43.59 1.69 27.92
CA THR A 866 -43.77 1.14 29.26
C THR A 866 -42.90 -0.10 29.50
N LEU A 867 -42.76 -1.00 28.52
CA LEU A 867 -41.97 -2.21 28.66
C LEU A 867 -40.46 -1.96 28.53
N ASN A 868 -40.02 -1.07 27.63
CA ASN A 868 -38.62 -0.61 27.57
C ASN A 868 -38.19 -0.02 28.92
N PHE A 869 -39.02 0.85 29.50
CA PHE A 869 -38.81 1.40 30.84
C PHE A 869 -38.77 0.30 31.91
N ALA A 870 -39.68 -0.68 31.87
CA ALA A 870 -39.70 -1.77 32.84
C ALA A 870 -38.40 -2.59 32.82
N ALA A 871 -37.88 -2.89 31.62
CA ALA A 871 -36.63 -3.59 31.44
C ALA A 871 -35.45 -2.80 32.03
N VAL A 872 -35.29 -1.54 31.61
CA VAL A 872 -34.21 -0.65 32.06
C VAL A 872 -34.25 -0.45 33.58
N MET A 873 -35.42 -0.16 34.16
CA MET A 873 -35.53 0.04 35.62
C MET A 873 -35.20 -1.23 36.41
N ALA A 874 -35.45 -2.42 35.87
CA ALA A 874 -35.01 -3.68 36.47
C ALA A 874 -33.48 -3.82 36.42
N MET A 875 -32.83 -3.46 35.30
CA MET A 875 -31.36 -3.42 35.20
C MET A 875 -30.74 -2.45 36.21
N VAL A 876 -31.23 -1.21 36.25
CA VAL A 876 -30.77 -0.19 37.19
C VAL A 876 -30.92 -0.66 38.64
N ALA A 877 -32.06 -1.27 38.98
CA ALA A 877 -32.33 -1.75 40.32
C ALA A 877 -31.26 -2.73 40.83
N ARG A 878 -30.74 -3.63 39.98
CA ARG A 878 -29.71 -4.58 40.39
C ARG A 878 -28.28 -4.03 40.31
N ILE A 879 -28.01 -3.10 39.39
CA ILE A 879 -26.68 -2.52 39.16
C ILE A 879 -26.35 -1.48 40.24
N TYR A 880 -27.28 -0.56 40.55
CA TYR A 880 -27.08 0.53 41.52
C TYR A 880 -27.28 0.08 42.98
N LYS A 881 -26.92 -1.16 43.32
CA LYS A 881 -27.08 -1.72 44.67
C LYS A 881 -26.35 -0.93 45.76
N PHE A 882 -25.37 -0.10 45.38
CA PHE A 882 -24.66 0.81 46.27
C PHE A 882 -25.56 1.98 46.74
N ASP A 883 -26.51 2.43 45.91
CA ASP A 883 -27.57 3.38 46.26
C ASP A 883 -28.88 2.60 46.50
N LYS A 884 -29.04 2.09 47.72
CA LYS A 884 -30.18 1.23 48.10
C LYS A 884 -31.54 1.92 47.92
N PHE A 885 -31.62 3.24 48.07
CA PHE A 885 -32.88 3.96 47.90
C PHE A 885 -33.27 3.99 46.43
N PHE A 886 -32.34 4.43 45.58
CA PHE A 886 -32.52 4.49 44.13
C PHE A 886 -32.82 3.12 43.53
N SER A 887 -32.03 2.10 43.91
CA SER A 887 -32.24 0.70 43.52
C SER A 887 -33.67 0.20 43.83
N ASN A 888 -34.17 0.46 45.04
CA ASN A 888 -35.50 0.04 45.45
C ASN A 888 -36.63 0.80 44.74
N ASP A 889 -36.43 2.09 44.47
CA ASP A 889 -37.37 2.90 43.69
C ASP A 889 -37.51 2.35 42.27
N CYS A 890 -36.38 2.18 41.55
CA CYS A 890 -36.36 1.61 40.21
C CYS A 890 -37.01 0.22 40.17
N ARG A 891 -36.76 -0.65 41.17
CA ARG A 891 -37.42 -1.97 41.26
C ARG A 891 -38.95 -1.87 41.34
N LYS A 892 -39.48 -0.94 42.14
CA LYS A 892 -40.93 -0.73 42.28
C LYS A 892 -41.52 -0.20 40.98
N ARG A 893 -40.84 0.76 40.35
CA ARG A 893 -41.23 1.36 39.07
C ARG A 893 -41.27 0.34 37.94
N ALA A 894 -40.28 -0.54 37.86
CA ALA A 894 -40.22 -1.65 36.91
C ALA A 894 -41.43 -2.58 37.04
N MET A 895 -41.75 -3.01 38.27
CA MET A 895 -42.93 -3.84 38.55
C MET A 895 -44.24 -3.12 38.23
N SER A 896 -44.34 -1.82 38.51
CA SER A 896 -45.53 -1.02 38.20
C SER A 896 -45.77 -0.90 36.69
N ALA A 897 -44.70 -0.66 35.93
CA ALA A 897 -44.75 -0.60 34.47
C ALA A 897 -45.15 -1.94 33.85
N TRP A 898 -44.55 -3.04 34.31
CA TRP A 898 -44.97 -4.40 33.90
C TRP A 898 -46.46 -4.65 34.15
N ASN A 899 -46.95 -4.32 35.35
CA ASN A 899 -48.36 -4.51 35.70
C ASN A 899 -49.30 -3.66 34.84
N TRP A 900 -48.88 -2.45 34.45
CA TRP A 900 -49.64 -1.62 33.53
C TRP A 900 -49.69 -2.23 32.13
N ALA A 901 -48.54 -2.69 31.60
CA ALA A 901 -48.45 -3.29 30.28
C ALA A 901 -49.26 -4.60 30.17
N GLN A 902 -49.32 -5.41 31.24
CA GLN A 902 -50.19 -6.60 31.26
C GLN A 902 -51.67 -6.27 31.13
N LYS A 903 -52.12 -5.13 31.67
CA LYS A 903 -53.51 -4.66 31.56
C LYS A 903 -53.78 -3.92 30.24
N ASN A 904 -52.72 -3.43 29.62
CA ASN A 904 -52.74 -2.61 28.42
C ASN A 904 -51.75 -3.19 27.38
N PRO A 905 -51.99 -4.40 26.86
CA PRO A 905 -50.98 -5.15 26.11
C PRO A 905 -50.78 -4.67 24.66
N SER A 906 -51.59 -3.72 24.20
CA SER A 906 -51.61 -3.30 22.79
C SER A 906 -51.96 -1.81 22.62
N VAL A 907 -51.45 -0.96 23.52
CA VAL A 907 -51.60 0.50 23.39
C VAL A 907 -50.52 1.01 22.44
N GLN A 908 -50.98 1.49 21.28
CA GLN A 908 -50.14 2.08 20.25
C GLN A 908 -49.48 3.37 20.72
N GLU A 909 -48.34 3.69 20.10
CA GLU A 909 -47.66 4.96 20.21
C GLU A 909 -48.54 6.14 19.75
N PRO A 910 -48.30 7.35 20.28
CA PRO A 910 -48.95 8.56 19.79
C PRO A 910 -48.62 8.82 18.31
N PRO A 911 -49.56 9.36 17.52
CA PRO A 911 -49.36 9.62 16.09
C PRO A 911 -48.22 10.63 15.83
N GLU A 912 -47.71 10.60 14.60
CA GLU A 912 -46.73 11.58 14.12
C GLU A 912 -47.30 13.00 14.23
N ASN A 913 -46.48 13.91 14.76
CA ASN A 913 -46.85 15.29 15.01
C ASN A 913 -46.00 16.29 14.21
N GLY A 914 -45.09 15.84 13.35
CA GLY A 914 -44.28 16.69 12.47
C GLY A 914 -43.11 17.42 13.14
N GLY A 915 -42.80 17.14 14.41
CA GLY A 915 -41.69 17.77 15.13
C GLY A 915 -40.81 16.87 15.98
N THR A 916 -41.06 15.57 15.91
CA THR A 916 -40.31 14.54 16.62
C THR A 916 -40.39 13.22 15.86
N GLY A 917 -39.37 12.37 15.98
CA GLY A 917 -39.35 11.04 15.37
C GLY A 917 -40.50 10.15 15.86
N LEU A 918 -40.97 9.25 14.99
CA LEU A 918 -42.12 8.40 15.31
C LEU A 918 -41.76 7.23 16.25
N TYR A 919 -40.62 6.58 16.02
CA TYR A 919 -40.20 5.37 16.75
C TYR A 919 -41.31 4.31 16.84
N GLU A 920 -42.08 4.12 15.75
CA GLU A 920 -43.21 3.19 15.71
C GLU A 920 -42.78 1.73 15.84
N ASP A 921 -43.60 0.96 16.54
CA ASP A 921 -43.50 -0.50 16.53
C ASP A 921 -44.91 -1.11 16.56
N THR A 922 -45.06 -2.19 15.80
CA THR A 922 -46.33 -2.92 15.64
C THR A 922 -46.31 -4.28 16.33
N ARG A 923 -45.20 -4.69 16.97
CA ARG A 923 -45.02 -6.02 17.56
C ARG A 923 -44.40 -5.99 18.95
N TYR A 924 -45.26 -5.92 19.96
CA TYR A 924 -44.84 -5.78 21.36
C TYR A 924 -44.25 -7.03 22.04
N THR A 925 -44.18 -8.16 21.32
CA THR A 925 -43.79 -9.45 21.90
C THR A 925 -42.35 -9.48 22.36
N ASP A 926 -41.47 -8.74 21.69
CA ASP A 926 -40.06 -8.67 22.05
C ASP A 926 -39.77 -7.73 23.20
N GLU A 927 -40.50 -6.62 23.35
CA GLU A 927 -40.44 -5.78 24.56
C GLU A 927 -40.91 -6.56 25.79
N PHE A 928 -42.00 -7.33 25.68
CA PHE A 928 -42.44 -8.17 26.79
C PHE A 928 -41.38 -9.23 27.14
N PHE A 929 -40.73 -9.82 26.13
CA PHE A 929 -39.67 -10.80 26.34
C PHE A 929 -38.45 -10.19 27.04
N TRP A 930 -38.01 -9.01 26.61
CA TRP A 930 -36.89 -8.32 27.24
C TRP A 930 -37.24 -7.89 28.68
N ALA A 931 -38.38 -7.22 28.89
CA ALA A 931 -38.81 -6.81 30.23
C ALA A 931 -38.96 -7.99 31.19
N ALA A 932 -39.55 -9.10 30.74
CA ALA A 932 -39.67 -10.33 31.55
C ALA A 932 -38.28 -10.91 31.87
N SER A 933 -37.33 -10.86 30.94
CA SER A 933 -35.94 -11.31 31.17
C SER A 933 -35.29 -10.51 32.28
N GLU A 934 -35.33 -9.18 32.20
CA GLU A 934 -34.70 -8.30 33.20
C GLU A 934 -35.38 -8.39 34.57
N LEU A 935 -36.71 -8.47 34.59
CA LEU A 935 -37.48 -8.65 35.83
C LEU A 935 -37.21 -10.02 36.46
N TYR A 936 -37.09 -11.09 35.66
CA TYR A 936 -36.71 -12.40 36.17
C TYR A 936 -35.31 -12.38 36.77
N ILE A 937 -34.32 -11.81 36.08
CA ILE A 937 -32.94 -11.69 36.57
C ILE A 937 -32.92 -10.95 37.91
N THR A 938 -33.65 -9.85 38.00
CA THR A 938 -33.64 -8.92 39.14
C THR A 938 -34.45 -9.42 40.33
N THR A 939 -35.61 -10.05 40.12
CA THR A 939 -36.53 -10.41 41.21
C THR A 939 -36.65 -11.90 41.47
N LYS A 940 -36.19 -12.76 40.55
CA LYS A 940 -36.31 -14.23 40.61
C LYS A 940 -37.75 -14.75 40.84
N LYS A 941 -38.77 -13.99 40.41
CA LYS A 941 -40.18 -14.39 40.59
C LYS A 941 -40.62 -15.35 39.49
N ASN A 942 -41.31 -16.43 39.86
CA ASN A 942 -41.70 -17.51 38.94
C ASN A 942 -42.54 -17.03 37.75
N VAL A 943 -43.43 -16.06 37.95
CA VAL A 943 -44.30 -15.50 36.89
C VAL A 943 -43.52 -15.05 35.64
N PHE A 944 -42.31 -14.52 35.81
CA PHE A 944 -41.47 -14.10 34.69
C PHE A 944 -40.79 -15.29 34.03
N SER A 945 -40.30 -16.27 34.80
CA SER A 945 -39.73 -17.49 34.23
C SER A 945 -40.74 -18.32 33.44
N GLU A 946 -42.00 -18.37 33.90
CA GLU A 946 -43.11 -19.03 33.22
C GLU A 946 -43.46 -18.31 31.92
N TYR A 947 -43.52 -16.97 31.95
CA TYR A 947 -43.72 -16.16 30.75
C TYR A 947 -42.62 -16.40 29.70
N LEU A 948 -41.35 -16.40 30.13
CA LEU A 948 -40.21 -16.61 29.23
C LEU A 948 -40.26 -18.00 28.59
N ARG A 949 -40.55 -19.06 29.35
CA ARG A 949 -40.73 -20.42 28.80
C ARG A 949 -41.85 -20.48 27.77
N ALA A 950 -43.00 -19.85 28.07
CA ALA A 950 -44.15 -19.83 27.16
C ALA A 950 -43.87 -19.07 25.85
N ASN A 951 -43.02 -18.05 25.89
CA ASN A 951 -42.78 -17.15 24.75
C ASN A 951 -41.41 -17.32 24.07
N THR A 952 -40.63 -18.33 24.46
CA THR A 952 -39.31 -18.60 23.87
C THR A 952 -39.39 -18.92 22.36
N ALA A 953 -40.42 -19.66 21.92
CA ALA A 953 -40.51 -20.12 20.54
C ALA A 953 -40.75 -18.99 19.52
N ILE A 954 -41.46 -17.93 19.93
CA ILE A 954 -41.78 -16.77 19.08
C ILE A 954 -40.68 -15.68 19.14
N ASN A 955 -39.88 -15.66 20.20
CA ASN A 955 -38.77 -14.74 20.40
C ASN A 955 -37.43 -15.38 20.01
N LYS A 956 -37.27 -15.77 18.75
CA LYS A 956 -35.98 -16.28 18.25
C LYS A 956 -34.96 -15.16 18.14
N VAL A 957 -33.69 -15.45 18.43
CA VAL A 957 -32.57 -14.52 18.23
C VAL A 957 -32.55 -14.06 16.78
N ARG A 958 -32.41 -12.75 16.58
CA ARG A 958 -32.28 -12.10 15.27
C ARG A 958 -30.83 -11.75 15.00
N GLU A 959 -30.55 -11.37 13.76
CA GLU A 959 -29.22 -10.93 13.36
C GLU A 959 -28.80 -9.62 14.02
N CYS A 960 -29.73 -8.70 14.24
CA CYS A 960 -29.46 -7.39 14.81
C CYS A 960 -30.51 -7.05 15.87
N ALA A 961 -30.08 -6.34 16.91
CA ALA A 961 -30.99 -5.64 17.82
C ALA A 961 -31.21 -4.22 17.30
N SER A 962 -32.45 -3.74 17.36
CA SER A 962 -32.81 -2.39 16.95
C SER A 962 -33.80 -1.80 17.95
N TRP A 963 -34.04 -0.50 17.84
CA TRP A 963 -35.00 0.18 18.72
C TRP A 963 -36.44 -0.36 18.58
N ASN A 964 -36.78 -1.02 17.46
CA ASN A 964 -38.06 -1.70 17.20
C ASN A 964 -37.97 -3.24 17.23
N ASP A 965 -36.85 -3.81 17.65
CA ASP A 965 -36.75 -5.24 17.93
C ASP A 965 -35.70 -5.50 19.04
N VAL A 966 -36.17 -5.55 20.28
CA VAL A 966 -35.31 -5.59 21.49
C VAL A 966 -35.14 -6.99 22.07
N ARG A 967 -35.64 -8.06 21.42
CA ARG A 967 -35.59 -9.43 21.98
C ARG A 967 -34.17 -9.92 22.24
N ASN A 968 -33.22 -9.49 21.40
CA ASN A 968 -31.82 -9.87 21.52
C ASN A 968 -31.23 -9.38 22.84
N LEU A 969 -31.64 -8.21 23.34
CA LEU A 969 -31.23 -7.72 24.67
C LEU A 969 -31.69 -8.68 25.78
N GLY A 970 -32.90 -9.20 25.68
CA GLY A 970 -33.41 -10.25 26.59
C GLY A 970 -32.53 -11.50 26.56
N TRP A 971 -32.19 -12.00 25.37
CA TRP A 971 -31.31 -13.16 25.24
C TRP A 971 -29.91 -12.91 25.79
N TYR A 972 -29.31 -11.77 25.48
CA TYR A 972 -28.00 -11.35 25.96
C TYR A 972 -27.92 -11.33 27.49
N SER A 973 -28.95 -10.77 28.14
CA SER A 973 -29.05 -10.77 29.60
C SER A 973 -29.24 -12.18 30.16
N LEU A 974 -30.12 -13.00 29.58
CA LEU A 974 -30.34 -14.37 30.07
C LEU A 974 -29.07 -15.23 30.00
N VAL A 975 -28.33 -15.18 28.89
CA VAL A 975 -27.09 -15.97 28.73
C VAL A 975 -25.92 -15.42 29.56
N SER A 976 -25.99 -14.16 29.98
CA SER A 976 -24.97 -13.55 30.86
C SER A 976 -25.17 -13.90 32.33
N HIS A 977 -26.43 -14.09 32.75
CA HIS A 977 -26.79 -14.25 34.16
C HIS A 977 -27.11 -15.70 34.56
N PHE A 978 -27.35 -16.58 33.59
CA PHE A 978 -27.71 -17.97 33.84
C PHE A 978 -26.93 -18.93 32.94
N ASN A 979 -26.72 -20.15 33.42
CA ASN A 979 -26.31 -21.30 32.60
C ASN A 979 -27.49 -22.28 32.38
N ASN A 980 -27.29 -23.27 31.50
CA ASN A 980 -28.33 -24.25 31.12
C ASN A 980 -28.90 -25.05 32.30
N ARG A 981 -28.17 -25.19 33.42
CA ARG A 981 -28.66 -25.88 34.63
C ARG A 981 -29.52 -24.95 35.51
N GLN A 982 -29.26 -23.65 35.45
CA GLN A 982 -29.99 -22.64 36.23
C GLN A 982 -31.28 -22.21 35.55
N PHE A 983 -31.30 -22.17 34.22
CA PHE A 983 -32.50 -21.86 33.46
C PHE A 983 -32.47 -22.55 32.09
N ASP A 984 -33.45 -23.40 31.84
CA ASP A 984 -33.51 -24.35 30.73
C ASP A 984 -33.46 -23.70 29.35
N ILE A 985 -34.10 -22.54 29.18
CA ILE A 985 -34.18 -21.83 27.89
C ILE A 985 -32.86 -21.18 27.47
N VAL A 986 -31.88 -21.04 28.38
CA VAL A 986 -30.55 -20.47 28.08
C VAL A 986 -29.83 -21.28 27.00
N SER A 987 -30.06 -22.60 26.98
CA SER A 987 -29.49 -23.48 25.97
C SER A 987 -29.98 -23.14 24.56
N ILE A 988 -31.23 -22.72 24.43
CA ILE A 988 -31.84 -22.32 23.17
C ILE A 988 -31.21 -21.01 22.68
N GLY A 989 -31.18 -19.99 23.54
CA GLY A 989 -30.59 -18.69 23.23
C GLY A 989 -29.11 -18.80 22.86
N SER A 990 -28.34 -19.57 23.63
CA SER A 990 -26.90 -19.78 23.39
C SER A 990 -26.63 -20.40 22.02
N HIS A 991 -27.36 -21.47 21.67
CA HIS A 991 -27.20 -22.10 20.35
C HIS A 991 -27.61 -21.16 19.20
N GLN A 992 -28.67 -20.38 19.37
CA GLN A 992 -29.12 -19.45 18.34
C GLN A 992 -28.14 -18.29 18.14
N ILE A 993 -27.61 -17.69 19.22
CA ILE A 993 -26.58 -16.65 19.14
C ILE A 993 -25.36 -17.17 18.37
N ILE A 994 -24.85 -18.35 18.72
CA ILE A 994 -23.69 -18.96 18.05
C ILE A 994 -23.97 -19.22 16.56
N ALA A 995 -25.15 -19.78 16.24
CA ALA A 995 -25.51 -20.09 14.86
C ALA A 995 -25.67 -18.84 13.98
N VAL A 996 -26.25 -17.77 14.53
CA VAL A 996 -26.40 -16.49 13.84
C VAL A 996 -25.03 -15.83 13.65
N ALA A 997 -24.16 -15.82 14.67
CA ALA A 997 -22.80 -15.31 14.57
C ALA A 997 -21.97 -16.06 13.51
N ASP A 998 -22.07 -17.40 13.47
CA ASP A 998 -21.38 -18.21 12.46
C ASP A 998 -21.86 -17.90 11.03
N THR A 999 -23.12 -17.50 10.86
CA THR A 999 -23.66 -17.08 9.56
C THR A 999 -23.10 -15.72 9.14
N MET A 1000 -23.01 -14.76 10.06
CA MET A 1000 -22.41 -13.45 9.81
C MET A 1000 -20.92 -13.54 9.48
N LEU A 1001 -20.18 -14.39 10.19
CA LEU A 1001 -18.75 -14.59 9.93
C LEU A 1001 -18.49 -15.13 8.53
N LYS A 1002 -19.32 -16.06 8.04
CA LYS A 1002 -19.21 -16.58 6.66
C LYS A 1002 -19.37 -15.48 5.61
N LEU A 1003 -20.28 -14.53 5.82
CA LEU A 1003 -20.44 -13.38 4.94
C LEU A 1003 -19.27 -12.40 5.10
N SER A 1004 -18.86 -12.11 6.33
CA SER A 1004 -17.73 -11.23 6.62
C SER A 1004 -16.44 -11.73 5.93
N ASP A 1005 -16.17 -13.03 5.97
CA ASP A 1005 -14.97 -13.60 5.33
C ASP A 1005 -15.04 -13.59 3.79
N SER A 1006 -16.24 -13.51 3.19
CA SER A 1006 -16.38 -13.43 1.74
C SER A 1006 -16.12 -12.00 1.22
N LEU A 1007 -16.53 -10.99 1.98
CA LEU A 1007 -16.43 -9.57 1.60
C LEU A 1007 -15.05 -8.96 1.89
N ALA A 1008 -14.63 -7.99 1.08
CA ALA A 1008 -13.36 -7.29 1.28
C ALA A 1008 -13.35 -6.44 2.56
N TYR A 1009 -14.45 -5.71 2.79
CA TYR A 1009 -14.64 -4.85 3.97
C TYR A 1009 -15.14 -5.60 5.23
N ARG A 1010 -15.25 -6.93 5.17
CA ARG A 1010 -15.64 -7.80 6.29
C ARG A 1010 -16.93 -7.43 7.01
N LEU A 1011 -17.92 -6.98 6.25
CA LEU A 1011 -19.23 -6.65 6.79
C LEU A 1011 -20.05 -7.92 7.11
N PRO A 1012 -20.81 -7.93 8.23
CA PRO A 1012 -21.69 -9.04 8.59
C PRO A 1012 -23.05 -9.02 7.88
N ALA A 1013 -23.29 -8.01 7.02
CA ALA A 1013 -24.46 -7.83 6.17
C ALA A 1013 -24.15 -6.85 5.02
N GLU A 1014 -24.93 -6.89 3.94
CA GLU A 1014 -24.82 -5.97 2.79
C GLU A 1014 -26.04 -5.03 2.65
N VAL A 1015 -26.66 -4.70 3.79
CA VAL A 1015 -27.83 -3.81 3.84
C VAL A 1015 -27.40 -2.47 4.42
N PHE A 1016 -27.59 -1.40 3.65
CA PHE A 1016 -27.23 -0.03 4.03
C PHE A 1016 -28.50 0.83 4.10
N MET A 1017 -29.04 0.97 5.30
CA MET A 1017 -30.25 1.74 5.63
C MET A 1017 -29.91 2.93 6.54
N TRP A 1018 -30.90 3.75 6.91
CA TRP A 1018 -30.72 4.80 7.92
C TRP A 1018 -30.21 4.18 9.22
N GLY A 1019 -29.02 4.59 9.66
CA GLY A 1019 -28.36 4.05 10.85
C GLY A 1019 -27.63 2.73 10.59
N SER A 1020 -27.21 2.46 9.35
CA SER A 1020 -26.47 1.24 8.96
C SER A 1020 -25.23 0.97 9.81
N ASN A 1021 -24.50 2.01 10.21
CA ASN A 1021 -23.36 1.86 11.13
C ASN A 1021 -23.77 1.25 12.47
N SER A 1022 -24.92 1.67 13.01
CA SER A 1022 -25.48 1.09 14.24
C SER A 1022 -25.94 -0.35 14.03
N ASP A 1023 -26.53 -0.68 12.87
CA ASP A 1023 -26.89 -2.07 12.55
C ASP A 1023 -25.65 -2.98 12.55
N PHE A 1024 -24.57 -2.56 11.89
CA PHE A 1024 -23.32 -3.31 11.89
C PHE A 1024 -22.72 -3.45 13.29
N LEU A 1025 -22.71 -2.38 14.09
CA LEU A 1025 -22.24 -2.42 15.48
C LEU A 1025 -23.09 -3.39 16.34
N ASN A 1026 -24.42 -3.39 16.20
CA ASN A 1026 -25.29 -4.32 16.92
C ASN A 1026 -25.09 -5.79 16.49
N ARG A 1027 -24.77 -6.04 15.22
CA ARG A 1027 -24.33 -7.37 14.75
C ARG A 1027 -22.99 -7.76 15.37
N ALA A 1028 -22.08 -6.81 15.55
CA ALA A 1028 -20.83 -7.04 16.29
C ALA A 1028 -21.10 -7.41 17.76
N ILE A 1029 -22.05 -6.74 18.43
CA ILE A 1029 -22.48 -7.11 19.80
C ILE A 1029 -22.92 -8.59 19.85
N LEU A 1030 -23.70 -9.06 18.87
CA LEU A 1030 -24.10 -10.47 18.79
C LEU A 1030 -22.88 -11.41 18.70
N MET A 1031 -21.91 -11.08 17.85
CA MET A 1031 -20.65 -11.84 17.75
C MET A 1031 -19.88 -11.82 19.08
N LEU A 1032 -19.84 -10.71 19.79
CA LEU A 1032 -19.18 -10.61 21.10
C LEU A 1032 -19.89 -11.44 22.19
N TYR A 1033 -21.21 -11.61 22.12
CA TYR A 1033 -21.91 -12.59 22.96
C TYR A 1033 -21.61 -14.04 22.56
N ALA A 1034 -21.46 -14.34 21.26
CA ALA A 1034 -20.97 -15.65 20.81
C ALA A 1034 -19.54 -15.92 21.30
N HIS A 1035 -18.67 -14.90 21.30
CA HIS A 1035 -17.35 -14.97 21.92
C HIS A 1035 -17.47 -15.28 23.42
N LYS A 1036 -18.29 -14.54 24.17
CA LYS A 1036 -18.50 -14.78 25.61
C LYS A 1036 -18.92 -16.23 25.91
N LEU A 1037 -19.77 -16.80 25.06
CA LEU A 1037 -20.29 -18.16 25.23
C LEU A 1037 -19.29 -19.25 24.89
N THR A 1038 -18.37 -18.99 23.96
CA THR A 1038 -17.52 -20.04 23.35
C THR A 1038 -16.03 -19.85 23.58
N ASN A 1039 -15.61 -18.64 23.95
CA ASN A 1039 -14.22 -18.16 23.99
C ASN A 1039 -13.46 -18.33 22.66
N GLN A 1040 -14.16 -18.38 21.51
CA GLN A 1040 -13.53 -18.55 20.20
C GLN A 1040 -13.12 -17.21 19.58
N LYS A 1041 -11.82 -17.04 19.29
CA LYS A 1041 -11.21 -15.82 18.74
C LYS A 1041 -11.89 -15.30 17.45
N LYS A 1042 -12.39 -16.19 16.59
CA LYS A 1042 -13.04 -15.84 15.31
C LYS A 1042 -14.17 -14.80 15.47
N TYR A 1043 -14.88 -14.81 16.60
CA TYR A 1043 -15.95 -13.87 16.88
C TYR A 1043 -15.42 -12.47 17.26
N LEU A 1044 -14.29 -12.39 17.97
CA LEU A 1044 -13.58 -11.13 18.21
C LEU A 1044 -13.06 -10.54 16.90
N GLU A 1045 -12.47 -11.37 16.03
CA GLU A 1045 -11.97 -10.95 14.72
C GLU A 1045 -13.10 -10.49 13.78
N GLY A 1046 -14.30 -11.06 13.90
CA GLY A 1046 -15.51 -10.55 13.24
C GLY A 1046 -15.92 -9.16 13.73
N ALA A 1047 -15.97 -8.96 15.06
CA ALA A 1047 -16.29 -7.66 15.65
C ALA A 1047 -15.23 -6.59 15.36
N LEU A 1048 -13.95 -6.98 15.29
CA LEU A 1048 -12.86 -6.10 14.86
C LEU A 1048 -13.00 -5.72 13.39
N GLY A 1049 -13.43 -6.63 12.50
CA GLY A 1049 -13.73 -6.28 11.10
C GLY A 1049 -14.81 -5.20 10.97
N VAL A 1050 -15.86 -5.25 11.80
CA VAL A 1050 -16.86 -4.17 11.88
C VAL A 1050 -16.24 -2.87 12.43
N THR A 1051 -15.38 -2.98 13.44
CA THR A 1051 -14.67 -1.82 14.02
C THR A 1051 -13.78 -1.16 12.98
N ASP A 1052 -13.00 -1.92 12.22
CA ASP A 1052 -12.18 -1.43 11.10
C ASP A 1052 -13.04 -0.71 10.06
N TYR A 1053 -14.21 -1.26 9.72
CA TYR A 1053 -15.16 -0.63 8.81
C TYR A 1053 -15.63 0.73 9.34
N ILE A 1054 -16.05 0.82 10.60
CA ILE A 1054 -16.50 2.08 11.21
C ILE A 1054 -15.37 3.13 11.22
N LEU A 1055 -14.12 2.68 11.34
CA LEU A 1055 -12.95 3.55 11.51
C LEU A 1055 -12.17 3.86 10.23
N GLY A 1056 -12.72 3.53 9.05
CA GLY A 1056 -12.18 3.98 7.75
C GLY A 1056 -11.89 2.89 6.73
N MET A 1057 -11.93 1.61 7.12
CA MET A 1057 -11.79 0.48 6.19
C MET A 1057 -13.13 0.21 5.50
N ASN A 1058 -13.60 1.20 4.76
CA ASN A 1058 -14.89 1.19 4.06
C ASN A 1058 -14.76 1.90 2.70
N ALA A 1059 -15.79 1.78 1.86
CA ALA A 1059 -15.75 2.30 0.49
C ALA A 1059 -15.67 3.83 0.40
N THR A 1060 -16.09 4.56 1.43
CA THR A 1060 -16.03 6.04 1.47
C THR A 1060 -14.70 6.55 2.02
N GLY A 1061 -13.92 5.68 2.68
CA GLY A 1061 -12.69 6.06 3.38
C GLY A 1061 -12.92 7.02 4.55
N PHE A 1062 -14.15 7.16 5.06
CA PHE A 1062 -14.42 7.95 6.26
C PHE A 1062 -14.26 7.12 7.52
N CYS A 1063 -13.57 7.66 8.53
CA CYS A 1063 -13.84 7.27 9.90
C CYS A 1063 -15.19 7.86 10.29
N TYR A 1064 -16.21 7.04 10.53
CA TYR A 1064 -17.57 7.51 10.80
C TYR A 1064 -17.78 8.03 12.23
N VAL A 1065 -16.71 8.33 12.97
CA VAL A 1065 -16.79 8.89 14.32
C VAL A 1065 -16.21 10.30 14.31
N THR A 1066 -16.97 11.27 14.81
CA THR A 1066 -16.56 12.68 14.84
C THR A 1066 -15.30 12.86 15.69
N GLY A 1067 -14.33 13.62 15.17
CA GLY A 1067 -13.07 13.92 15.86
C GLY A 1067 -12.03 12.79 15.89
N PHE A 1068 -12.24 11.67 15.19
CA PHE A 1068 -11.30 10.55 15.11
C PHE A 1068 -10.99 10.16 13.67
N GLY A 1069 -9.75 9.72 13.42
CA GLY A 1069 -9.26 9.44 12.07
C GLY A 1069 -8.88 10.71 11.32
N LYS A 1070 -8.25 10.53 10.16
CA LYS A 1070 -7.80 11.62 9.28
C LYS A 1070 -8.95 12.22 8.47
N ASN A 1071 -9.95 11.39 8.13
CA ASN A 1071 -11.12 11.77 7.36
C ASN A 1071 -12.38 11.43 8.17
N SER A 1072 -12.82 12.36 9.03
CA SER A 1072 -13.98 12.20 9.92
C SER A 1072 -15.11 13.16 9.55
N PRO A 1073 -16.38 12.88 9.93
CA PRO A 1073 -17.46 13.84 9.78
C PRO A 1073 -17.14 15.16 10.48
N LEU A 1074 -17.38 16.27 9.79
CA LEU A 1074 -17.26 17.65 10.26
C LEU A 1074 -18.59 18.38 10.28
N GLN A 1075 -19.57 17.94 9.48
CA GLN A 1075 -20.88 18.57 9.37
C GLN A 1075 -22.01 17.57 9.68
N PRO A 1076 -22.02 16.91 10.86
CA PRO A 1076 -23.12 16.03 11.22
C PRO A 1076 -24.45 16.80 11.26
N HIS A 1077 -25.56 16.12 10.93
CA HIS A 1077 -26.90 16.65 11.12
C HIS A 1077 -27.21 16.74 12.62
N HIS A 1078 -26.82 17.84 13.25
CA HIS A 1078 -27.00 18.06 14.68
C HIS A 1078 -27.22 19.55 14.98
N ARG A 1079 -28.37 19.90 15.57
CA ARG A 1079 -28.79 21.30 15.78
C ARG A 1079 -27.82 22.12 16.63
N ALA A 1080 -27.38 21.58 17.77
CA ALA A 1080 -26.43 22.29 18.64
C ALA A 1080 -25.04 22.44 17.99
N MET A 1081 -24.47 21.38 17.41
CA MET A 1081 -23.17 21.46 16.71
C MET A 1081 -23.21 22.43 15.52
N ALA A 1082 -24.32 22.48 14.76
CA ALA A 1082 -24.42 23.38 13.62
C ALA A 1082 -24.58 24.87 13.98
N SER A 1083 -24.89 25.18 15.24
CA SER A 1083 -25.25 26.53 15.69
C SER A 1083 -24.37 27.06 16.82
N ASP A 1084 -23.32 26.33 17.22
CA ASP A 1084 -22.44 26.74 18.32
C ASP A 1084 -21.32 27.70 17.86
N GLY A 1085 -21.11 27.83 16.56
CA GLY A 1085 -20.05 28.65 15.97
C GLY A 1085 -18.65 28.00 16.05
N VAL A 1086 -18.58 26.69 16.27
CA VAL A 1086 -17.33 25.91 16.38
C VAL A 1086 -17.19 24.99 15.16
N ASP A 1087 -16.10 25.16 14.41
CA ASP A 1087 -15.85 24.35 13.19
C ASP A 1087 -15.66 22.85 13.50
N ALA A 1088 -15.10 22.53 14.68
CA ALA A 1088 -14.89 21.17 15.10
C ALA A 1088 -16.17 20.60 15.75
N PRO A 1089 -16.72 19.46 15.26
CA PRO A 1089 -17.89 18.86 15.87
C PRO A 1089 -17.57 18.29 17.27
N TYR A 1090 -18.60 17.98 18.05
CA TYR A 1090 -18.41 17.28 19.32
C TYR A 1090 -17.77 15.91 19.06
N PRO A 1091 -16.70 15.54 19.78
CA PRO A 1091 -15.97 14.32 19.49
C PRO A 1091 -16.71 13.08 20.00
N GLY A 1092 -16.49 11.95 19.33
CA GLY A 1092 -16.91 10.63 19.80
C GLY A 1092 -18.29 10.18 19.36
N PHE A 1093 -18.99 10.91 18.49
CA PHE A 1093 -20.29 10.50 17.95
C PHE A 1093 -20.11 9.68 16.68
N VAL A 1094 -20.71 8.48 16.64
CA VAL A 1094 -20.87 7.72 15.40
C VAL A 1094 -22.05 8.26 14.59
N VAL A 1095 -21.81 8.57 13.32
CA VAL A 1095 -22.87 8.99 12.38
C VAL A 1095 -23.62 7.79 11.80
N GLY A 1096 -24.80 8.03 11.24
CA GLY A 1096 -25.69 6.99 10.70
C GLY A 1096 -25.03 6.06 9.67
N GLY A 1097 -24.15 6.62 8.82
CA GLY A 1097 -23.41 5.88 7.80
C GLY A 1097 -24.13 5.80 6.45
N PRO A 1098 -23.59 5.05 5.49
CA PRO A 1098 -24.17 4.95 4.15
C PRO A 1098 -25.63 4.50 4.16
N ASN A 1099 -26.46 5.14 3.34
CA ASN A 1099 -27.88 4.87 3.23
C ASN A 1099 -28.27 4.75 1.75
N SER A 1100 -28.66 3.55 1.33
CA SER A 1100 -29.03 3.24 -0.07
C SER A 1100 -30.28 3.98 -0.53
N ASP A 1101 -31.19 4.29 0.39
CA ASP A 1101 -32.47 4.91 0.10
C ASP A 1101 -32.34 6.43 -0.07
N ARG A 1102 -31.27 7.04 0.46
CA ARG A 1102 -30.97 8.48 0.38
C ARG A 1102 -32.22 9.33 0.62
N GLN A 1103 -32.89 9.08 1.75
CA GLN A 1103 -34.23 9.59 2.06
C GLN A 1103 -34.31 11.13 2.17
N ASP A 1104 -33.18 11.81 2.14
CA ASP A 1104 -33.00 13.26 2.13
C ASP A 1104 -32.65 13.82 0.73
N GLU A 1105 -32.36 13.00 -0.28
CA GLU A 1105 -31.98 13.45 -1.64
C GLU A 1105 -33.11 14.24 -2.34
N MET A 1106 -34.37 13.94 -1.99
CA MET A 1106 -35.55 14.67 -2.48
C MET A 1106 -35.97 15.81 -1.56
N SER A 1107 -35.23 16.08 -0.48
CA SER A 1107 -35.51 17.22 0.39
C SER A 1107 -35.20 18.53 -0.36
N ASN A 1108 -35.95 19.59 -0.08
CA ASN A 1108 -35.69 20.92 -0.63
C ASN A 1108 -34.48 21.60 0.08
N GLU A 1109 -33.72 20.88 0.90
CA GLU A 1109 -32.59 21.41 1.65
C GLU A 1109 -31.39 21.63 0.70
N PRO A 1110 -30.84 22.84 0.63
CA PRO A 1110 -29.70 23.12 -0.23
C PRO A 1110 -28.50 22.23 0.10
N GLY A 1111 -27.89 21.62 -0.92
CA GLY A 1111 -26.60 20.93 -0.79
C GLY A 1111 -26.66 19.42 -0.50
N VAL A 1112 -27.85 18.81 -0.46
CA VAL A 1112 -27.98 17.34 -0.42
C VAL A 1112 -27.92 16.78 -1.85
N SER A 1113 -26.75 16.33 -2.26
CA SER A 1113 -26.54 15.60 -3.51
C SER A 1113 -25.51 14.51 -3.28
N TYR A 1114 -25.88 13.26 -3.52
CA TYR A 1114 -25.01 12.11 -3.32
C TYR A 1114 -24.21 11.84 -4.60
N PRO A 1115 -22.89 12.11 -4.62
CA PRO A 1115 -22.07 11.94 -5.82
C PRO A 1115 -21.90 10.47 -6.20
N ASN A 1116 -22.05 9.55 -5.24
CA ASN A 1116 -22.00 8.12 -5.44
C ASN A 1116 -23.31 7.50 -4.94
N LYS A 1117 -23.96 6.71 -5.79
CA LYS A 1117 -25.29 6.14 -5.51
C LYS A 1117 -25.23 4.68 -5.10
N GLU A 1118 -24.04 4.07 -5.15
CA GLU A 1118 -23.83 2.70 -4.71
C GLU A 1118 -24.07 2.57 -3.20
N PRO A 1119 -24.72 1.48 -2.73
CA PRO A 1119 -25.11 1.32 -1.33
C PRO A 1119 -24.03 1.64 -0.30
N ALA A 1120 -22.80 1.14 -0.49
CA ALA A 1120 -21.70 1.33 0.44
C ALA A 1120 -21.00 2.69 0.31
N ARG A 1121 -21.35 3.49 -0.72
CA ARG A 1121 -20.78 4.81 -1.01
C ARG A 1121 -21.81 5.96 -0.90
N ALA A 1122 -23.07 5.63 -0.61
CA ALA A 1122 -24.17 6.58 -0.46
C ALA A 1122 -24.10 7.31 0.90
N TYR A 1123 -23.06 8.10 1.07
CA TYR A 1123 -22.78 8.93 2.26
C TYR A 1123 -22.17 10.25 1.83
N ILE A 1124 -22.60 11.35 2.46
CA ILE A 1124 -22.02 12.67 2.31
C ILE A 1124 -21.89 13.33 3.68
N ASP A 1125 -20.76 14.00 3.92
CA ASP A 1125 -20.58 14.79 5.15
C ASP A 1125 -21.18 16.19 4.97
N ARG A 1126 -22.50 16.27 5.15
CA ARG A 1126 -23.29 17.50 5.07
C ARG A 1126 -24.30 17.58 6.19
N MET A 1127 -24.44 18.77 6.77
CA MET A 1127 -25.39 19.02 7.86
C MET A 1127 -26.83 18.72 7.43
N ALA A 1128 -27.19 19.01 6.18
CA ALA A 1128 -28.54 18.76 5.68
C ALA A 1128 -28.84 17.26 5.46
N ALA A 1129 -27.82 16.38 5.45
CA ALA A 1129 -27.96 14.98 5.10
C ALA A 1129 -28.37 14.10 6.31
N TYR A 1130 -29.59 14.29 6.82
CA TYR A 1130 -30.07 13.55 8.00
C TYR A 1130 -30.09 12.02 7.81
N ALA A 1131 -30.26 11.54 6.57
CA ALA A 1131 -30.48 10.11 6.32
C ALA A 1131 -29.18 9.28 6.45
N CYS A 1132 -28.01 9.92 6.30
CA CYS A 1132 -26.70 9.27 6.41
C CYS A 1132 -25.76 9.90 7.44
N ASN A 1133 -25.95 11.18 7.80
CA ASN A 1133 -24.99 11.96 8.59
C ASN A 1133 -25.56 12.55 9.88
N GLU A 1134 -26.75 12.12 10.32
CA GLU A 1134 -27.22 12.39 11.70
C GLU A 1134 -26.38 11.61 12.73
N VAL A 1135 -26.61 11.87 14.02
CA VAL A 1135 -26.07 11.10 15.15
C VAL A 1135 -27.22 10.65 16.06
N ALA A 1136 -27.05 9.59 16.85
CA ALA A 1136 -28.07 9.18 17.81
C ALA A 1136 -27.50 8.45 19.04
N ILE A 1137 -28.19 8.54 20.17
CA ILE A 1137 -27.78 7.91 21.44
C ILE A 1137 -27.67 6.38 21.34
N ASN A 1138 -28.58 5.74 20.61
CA ASN A 1138 -28.58 4.28 20.42
C ASN A 1138 -27.43 3.81 19.52
N TRP A 1139 -27.08 4.60 18.50
CA TRP A 1139 -25.93 4.30 17.64
C TRP A 1139 -24.63 4.38 18.46
N ASN A 1140 -24.54 5.41 19.29
CA ASN A 1140 -23.37 5.62 20.14
C ASN A 1140 -23.27 4.58 21.27
N ALA A 1141 -24.39 4.10 21.82
CA ALA A 1141 -24.38 3.01 22.80
C ALA A 1141 -23.84 1.71 22.20
N ALA A 1142 -24.15 1.42 20.93
CA ALA A 1142 -23.60 0.26 20.24
C ALA A 1142 -22.07 0.39 20.03
N LEU A 1143 -21.58 1.59 19.68
CA LEU A 1143 -20.15 1.88 19.59
C LEU A 1143 -19.45 1.66 20.93
N VAL A 1144 -20.00 2.23 22.02
CA VAL A 1144 -19.46 2.08 23.38
C VAL A 1144 -19.40 0.62 23.80
N PHE A 1145 -20.43 -0.19 23.53
CA PHE A 1145 -20.41 -1.61 23.87
C PHE A 1145 -19.28 -2.35 23.14
N VAL A 1146 -19.17 -2.18 21.82
CA VAL A 1146 -18.18 -2.90 21.01
C VAL A 1146 -16.77 -2.53 21.45
N LEU A 1147 -16.47 -1.24 21.53
CA LEU A 1147 -15.14 -0.76 21.94
C LEU A 1147 -14.83 -1.16 23.40
N GLY A 1148 -15.81 -1.06 24.30
CA GLY A 1148 -15.66 -1.44 25.70
C GLY A 1148 -15.37 -2.92 25.90
N TYR A 1149 -16.06 -3.79 25.15
CA TYR A 1149 -15.79 -5.22 25.16
C TYR A 1149 -14.38 -5.51 24.63
N LEU A 1150 -14.03 -4.97 23.46
CA LEU A 1150 -12.72 -5.18 22.84
C LEU A 1150 -11.58 -4.69 23.76
N ASN A 1151 -11.69 -3.49 24.32
CA ASN A 1151 -10.70 -2.95 25.26
C ASN A 1151 -10.59 -3.77 26.57
N SER A 1152 -11.65 -4.50 26.94
CA SER A 1152 -11.65 -5.33 28.15
C SER A 1152 -11.06 -6.72 27.93
N VAL A 1153 -11.18 -7.25 26.70
CA VAL A 1153 -10.84 -8.65 26.38
C VAL A 1153 -9.56 -8.78 25.55
N CYS A 1154 -9.26 -7.81 24.68
CA CYS A 1154 -8.13 -7.82 23.77
C CYS A 1154 -6.90 -7.12 24.35
N LYS A 1155 -6.47 -7.55 25.54
CA LYS A 1155 -5.30 -7.00 26.25
C LYS A 1155 -4.06 -7.85 26.05
#